data_AF-A0A1I2BNZ2-F1
#
_entry.id   AF-A0A1I2BNZ2-F1
#
_cell.length_a   1.000
_cell.length_b   1.000
_cell.length_c   1.000
_cell.angle_alpha   90.00
_cell.angle_beta   90.00
_cell.angle_gamma   90.00
#
_symmetry.space_group_name_H-M   'P 1'
#
loop_
_entity.id
_entity.type
_entity.pdbx_description
1 polymer ?
#
loop_
_entity_poly.entity_id
_entity_poly.type
_entity_poly.pdbx_seq_one_letter_code
_entity_poly.pdbx_strand_id
1 'polypeptide(L)'
;MKSRDKATKPWRKLLLVSACAAIPAACGDDGGRGTASAGPTSAPTGIASTTASESESDGTATDAPTGTDGTDGATSTTEAPTTTGAPAGCNTLTVDPPEATIIIDNGTHAPVQLNALCDGQPVTATWSADASYIASVDEKGLVEAGGQYGGQLVVEALHGNKTAEATVSVFLKVDLIPPEITEADKQILDGATQPDTAVLSYPYDGTVFPKGLQPAELMWHGSTPGDKYLVRYSGQFVDVKIYTLAEPPSRHTITKPLWVQISESSSGLPLYLDVHRMPAGQQAAYVLADDTWTIASEPLIGSVYYWANSLGRVLRINPGADAPEDFLLAGGQDGCSTCHSASADGTRLIIGGDINVSTWDLVNNTPVFSTANIGVPVRSWAMSAISPDGTVVIENGETNLPGPPGGQPGMWDATTGAKLMGTGIDDLVLNMPAFSSDGRKIAYVDHTTLSLMALDYDAVNRTAGNPVKLVDPGADPALNGIIFPSVTPDGRYVIYHRGAYPAMLDTRNGTSDMFLASIDEPGVEIRLRAGNGDDYPFYAGDRDRHWNYEPTFAPRSSGGYHWAVFTSRRTFGNKLEGNKDQVKQLWVVAIDENPQPGVDPSHPAFWLHGQDVNTLNMRGFWVHKNDDPGG
;
A
#
# COMPACT_ATOMS: atom_id res chain seq x y z
N MET A 1 29.05 -3.51 -80.45
CA MET A 1 29.62 -2.75 -81.59
C MET A 1 30.25 -1.44 -81.07
N LYS A 2 30.87 -0.63 -81.95
CA LYS A 2 31.45 0.71 -81.65
C LYS A 2 30.34 1.71 -81.26
N SER A 3 30.52 2.89 -80.65
CA SER A 3 31.69 3.76 -80.29
C SER A 3 31.35 4.59 -79.02
N ARG A 4 32.31 5.09 -78.19
CA ARG A 4 32.91 6.45 -78.19
C ARG A 4 31.95 7.62 -78.54
N ASP A 5 31.98 8.79 -77.89
CA ASP A 5 33.05 9.40 -77.05
C ASP A 5 32.52 10.43 -75.98
N LYS A 6 33.46 11.04 -75.24
CA LYS A 6 33.43 12.23 -74.32
C LYS A 6 32.36 13.32 -74.58
N ALA A 7 31.93 14.18 -73.63
CA ALA A 7 32.11 14.37 -72.16
C ALA A 7 31.00 15.37 -71.67
N THR A 8 31.01 16.23 -70.62
CA THR A 8 32.00 16.90 -69.72
C THR A 8 31.38 17.23 -68.32
N LYS A 9 31.92 18.21 -67.56
CA LYS A 9 31.29 18.92 -66.42
C LYS A 9 31.37 20.44 -66.65
N PRO A 10 30.47 21.24 -66.05
CA PRO A 10 30.96 22.18 -65.03
C PRO A 10 30.10 22.18 -63.75
N TRP A 11 30.66 22.67 -62.64
CA TRP A 11 29.94 22.84 -61.38
C TRP A 11 28.99 24.05 -61.41
N ARG A 12 27.84 23.92 -60.72
CA ARG A 12 27.18 25.03 -60.04
C ARG A 12 26.92 24.64 -58.59
N LYS A 13 27.21 25.55 -57.66
CA LYS A 13 26.85 25.39 -56.25
C LYS A 13 25.32 25.48 -56.15
N LEU A 14 24.69 24.50 -55.52
CA LEU A 14 23.31 24.61 -55.03
C LEU A 14 23.39 24.62 -53.51
N LEU A 15 22.87 25.66 -52.86
CA LEU A 15 22.62 25.59 -51.42
C LEU A 15 21.38 24.73 -51.21
N LEU A 16 21.57 23.49 -50.75
CA LEU A 16 20.49 22.84 -50.00
C LEU A 16 20.50 23.46 -48.60
N VAL A 17 19.53 24.34 -48.35
CA VAL A 17 19.10 24.60 -46.98
C VAL A 17 18.38 23.34 -46.52
N SER A 18 19.13 22.43 -45.90
CA SER A 18 18.55 21.25 -45.27
C SER A 18 17.83 21.71 -44.01
N ALA A 19 16.53 21.93 -44.14
CA ALA A 19 15.67 22.17 -42.99
C ALA A 19 15.58 20.89 -42.18
N CYS A 20 16.34 20.81 -41.08
CA CYS A 20 16.11 19.81 -40.04
C CYS A 20 14.75 20.09 -39.40
N ALA A 21 13.70 19.53 -39.99
CA ALA A 21 12.45 19.32 -39.28
C ALA A 21 12.75 18.37 -38.11
N ALA A 22 12.77 18.91 -36.89
CA ALA A 22 12.86 18.09 -35.70
C ALA A 22 11.61 17.20 -35.64
N ILE A 23 11.78 15.90 -35.86
CA ILE A 23 10.72 14.92 -35.65
C ILE A 23 10.58 14.76 -34.13
N PRO A 24 9.43 15.08 -33.52
CA PRO A 24 9.22 14.78 -32.11
C PRO A 24 9.22 13.27 -31.94
N ALA A 25 10.19 12.73 -31.19
CA ALA A 25 10.17 11.34 -30.78
C ALA A 25 8.93 11.10 -29.90
N ALA A 26 8.18 10.04 -30.18
CA ALA A 26 6.81 9.93 -29.69
C ALA A 26 6.75 9.65 -28.18
N CYS A 27 6.19 10.60 -27.42
CA CYS A 27 5.48 10.35 -26.16
C CYS A 27 4.00 10.00 -26.42
N GLY A 28 3.73 9.40 -27.59
CA GLY A 28 2.41 8.94 -27.99
C GLY A 28 2.26 7.46 -27.69
N ASP A 29 1.44 7.13 -26.71
CA ASP A 29 0.69 5.88 -26.71
C ASP A 29 -0.53 6.09 -27.62
N ASP A 30 -0.94 5.09 -28.41
CA ASP A 30 -2.10 5.22 -29.34
C ASP A 30 -3.46 5.09 -28.61
N GLY A 31 -3.53 5.65 -27.39
CA GLY A 31 -4.76 5.90 -26.65
C GLY A 31 -5.58 6.99 -27.35
N GLY A 32 -6.67 6.59 -28.01
CA GLY A 32 -7.41 7.43 -28.95
C GLY A 32 -7.89 8.78 -28.39
N ARG A 33 -7.26 9.88 -28.82
CA ARG A 33 -7.69 11.25 -28.49
C ARG A 33 -9.03 11.63 -29.14
N GLY A 34 -10.13 11.38 -28.44
CA GLY A 34 -11.40 12.06 -28.70
C GLY A 34 -11.29 13.55 -28.42
N THR A 35 -11.64 14.41 -29.38
CA THR A 35 -11.48 15.87 -29.25
C THR A 35 -12.65 16.50 -28.48
N ALA A 36 -12.39 16.98 -27.27
CA ALA A 36 -13.30 17.86 -26.52
C ALA A 36 -12.70 19.28 -26.42
N SER A 37 -13.50 20.31 -26.71
CA SER A 37 -13.07 21.71 -26.70
C SER A 37 -13.24 22.36 -25.33
N ALA A 38 -12.17 22.95 -24.78
CA ALA A 38 -12.23 23.68 -23.52
C ALA A 38 -12.98 25.03 -23.65
N GLY A 39 -13.84 25.32 -22.67
CA GLY A 39 -14.35 26.67 -22.40
C GLY A 39 -13.65 27.26 -21.15
N PRO A 40 -13.52 28.59 -21.03
CA PRO A 40 -12.72 29.21 -19.97
C PRO A 40 -13.45 29.27 -18.63
N THR A 41 -12.77 28.90 -17.55
CA THR A 41 -13.22 29.10 -16.16
C THR A 41 -12.55 30.32 -15.54
N SER A 42 -13.34 31.16 -14.85
CA SER A 42 -12.88 32.38 -14.19
C SER A 42 -12.54 32.14 -12.72
N ALA A 43 -11.41 32.66 -12.24
CA ALA A 43 -11.02 32.65 -10.82
C ALA A 43 -11.71 33.76 -10.00
N PRO A 44 -12.01 33.52 -8.71
CA PRO A 44 -12.37 34.56 -7.74
C PRO A 44 -11.20 34.90 -6.79
N THR A 45 -11.18 36.13 -6.26
CA THR A 45 -10.12 36.64 -5.38
C THR A 45 -10.63 37.11 -4.01
N GLY A 46 -10.15 36.48 -2.94
CA GLY A 46 -9.60 37.15 -1.74
C GLY A 46 -10.50 37.86 -0.70
N ILE A 47 -10.02 37.76 0.55
CA ILE A 47 -10.17 38.71 1.68
C ILE A 47 -11.54 38.77 2.40
N ALA A 48 -11.58 38.25 3.63
CA ALA A 48 -11.78 39.06 4.86
C ALA A 48 -11.54 38.22 6.12
N SER A 49 -11.14 38.85 7.24
CA SER A 49 -11.08 38.24 8.57
C SER A 49 -11.66 39.19 9.63
N THR A 50 -12.26 38.63 10.68
CA THR A 50 -12.68 39.34 11.90
C THR A 50 -12.63 38.39 13.11
N THR A 51 -12.49 38.96 14.31
CA THR A 51 -12.27 38.24 15.57
C THR A 51 -13.26 38.68 16.66
N ALA A 52 -13.83 37.71 17.37
CA ALA A 52 -14.37 37.83 18.73
C ALA A 52 -14.37 36.40 19.33
N SER A 53 -13.83 36.06 20.52
CA SER A 53 -13.72 36.71 21.84
C SER A 53 -14.95 36.50 22.74
N GLU A 54 -14.87 35.51 23.62
CA GLU A 54 -15.64 35.45 24.88
C GLU A 54 -14.67 35.22 26.04
N SER A 55 -15.10 35.55 27.27
CA SER A 55 -14.20 35.79 28.41
C SER A 55 -14.71 35.19 29.72
N GLU A 56 -13.78 34.75 30.56
CA GLU A 56 -14.04 34.26 31.92
C GLU A 56 -14.52 35.38 32.87
N SER A 57 -15.28 35.02 33.91
CA SER A 57 -15.43 35.81 35.14
C SER A 57 -15.94 34.96 36.32
N ASP A 58 -15.35 35.13 37.50
CA ASP A 58 -15.68 34.44 38.76
C ASP A 58 -17.07 34.70 39.35
N GLY A 59 -17.48 33.85 40.31
CA GLY A 59 -18.57 34.14 41.26
C GLY A 59 -18.57 33.20 42.48
N THR A 60 -18.29 33.70 43.68
CA THR A 60 -18.11 32.87 44.91
C THR A 60 -19.04 33.20 46.08
N ALA A 61 -19.49 32.14 46.76
CA ALA A 61 -19.77 32.02 48.21
C ALA A 61 -21.03 32.60 48.87
N THR A 62 -21.58 31.81 49.82
CA THR A 62 -22.41 32.15 51.02
C THR A 62 -23.81 32.79 50.78
N ASP A 63 -24.88 32.50 51.55
CA ASP A 63 -24.98 32.03 52.94
C ASP A 63 -26.31 31.26 53.23
N ALA A 64 -26.50 30.74 54.46
CA ALA A 64 -27.76 30.13 54.95
C ALA A 64 -28.58 31.09 55.85
N PRO A 65 -29.87 30.80 56.20
CA PRO A 65 -30.12 30.13 57.50
C PRO A 65 -31.45 29.33 57.72
N THR A 66 -31.37 28.35 58.62
CA THR A 66 -32.37 27.85 59.62
C THR A 66 -33.89 27.80 59.38
N GLY A 67 -34.48 26.63 59.66
CA GLY A 67 -35.87 26.40 60.10
C GLY A 67 -36.01 25.00 60.73
N THR A 68 -36.85 24.80 61.76
CA THR A 68 -36.85 23.57 62.60
C THR A 68 -38.23 22.89 62.72
N ASP A 69 -38.24 21.76 63.46
CA ASP A 69 -39.37 20.98 63.99
C ASP A 69 -40.03 19.99 62.99
N GLY A 70 -40.29 18.71 63.33
CA GLY A 70 -39.85 17.91 64.48
C GLY A 70 -40.72 16.65 64.75
N THR A 71 -40.09 15.52 65.15
CA THR A 71 -40.67 14.30 65.82
C THR A 71 -41.79 13.51 65.09
N ASP A 72 -41.96 12.18 65.22
CA ASP A 72 -41.18 11.09 65.84
C ASP A 72 -41.59 9.75 65.16
N GLY A 73 -40.72 8.71 65.18
CA GLY A 73 -40.92 7.52 64.32
C GLY A 73 -40.30 6.17 64.74
N ALA A 74 -39.91 6.01 66.01
CA ALA A 74 -39.60 4.74 66.72
C ALA A 74 -38.93 3.53 66.00
N THR A 75 -37.69 3.25 66.42
CA THR A 75 -37.11 1.89 66.66
C THR A 75 -37.04 0.84 65.55
N SER A 76 -35.81 0.54 65.10
CA SER A 76 -35.14 -0.71 65.53
C SER A 76 -33.63 -0.63 65.28
N THR A 77 -32.82 -0.77 66.33
CA THR A 77 -31.36 -0.93 66.21
C THR A 77 -31.03 -2.40 65.97
N THR A 78 -30.71 -2.75 64.73
CA THR A 78 -30.01 -4.01 64.42
C THR A 78 -28.53 -3.68 64.23
N GLU A 79 -27.65 -4.45 64.87
CA GLU A 79 -26.22 -4.18 64.87
C GLU A 79 -25.60 -4.33 63.47
N ALA A 80 -24.53 -3.58 63.20
CA ALA A 80 -23.76 -3.76 61.98
C ALA A 80 -23.18 -5.19 61.95
N PRO A 81 -23.08 -5.83 60.77
CA PRO A 81 -22.30 -7.06 60.62
C PRO A 81 -20.89 -6.81 61.16
N THR A 82 -20.49 -7.56 62.19
CA THR A 82 -19.15 -7.47 62.76
C THR A 82 -18.11 -7.82 61.69
N THR A 83 -16.96 -7.18 61.77
CA THR A 83 -15.82 -7.45 60.89
C THR A 83 -15.24 -8.84 61.16
N THR A 84 -15.85 -9.86 60.54
CA THR A 84 -15.15 -11.12 60.26
C THR A 84 -13.97 -10.78 59.36
N GLY A 85 -12.80 -10.65 59.97
CA GLY A 85 -11.63 -10.08 59.32
C GLY A 85 -11.24 -10.84 58.06
N ALA A 86 -10.81 -10.11 57.03
CA ALA A 86 -10.07 -10.69 55.92
C ALA A 86 -8.88 -11.52 56.47
N PRO A 87 -8.54 -12.66 55.86
CA PRO A 87 -7.38 -13.44 56.26
C PRO A 87 -6.13 -12.58 56.40
N ALA A 88 -5.35 -12.80 57.45
CA ALA A 88 -4.11 -12.06 57.69
C ALA A 88 -3.01 -12.53 56.70
N GLY A 89 -3.09 -12.01 55.48
CA GLY A 89 -2.33 -12.44 54.32
C GLY A 89 -3.25 -13.06 53.26
N CYS A 90 -3.31 -12.43 52.08
CA CYS A 90 -4.00 -12.99 50.93
C CYS A 90 -3.13 -14.08 50.29
N ASN A 91 -3.61 -15.32 50.22
CA ASN A 91 -2.82 -16.42 49.67
C ASN A 91 -2.95 -16.45 48.15
N THR A 92 -4.19 -16.38 47.66
CA THR A 92 -4.57 -16.39 46.24
C THR A 92 -5.44 -15.18 45.96
N LEU A 93 -5.10 -14.41 44.93
CA LEU A 93 -5.99 -13.41 44.35
C LEU A 93 -6.51 -13.97 43.01
N THR A 94 -7.78 -13.76 42.71
CA THR A 94 -8.42 -14.13 41.45
C THR A 94 -9.40 -13.04 41.04
N VAL A 95 -9.64 -12.86 39.74
CA VAL A 95 -10.73 -12.00 39.24
C VAL A 95 -11.93 -12.87 38.86
N ASP A 96 -13.14 -12.42 39.21
CA ASP A 96 -14.41 -13.06 38.87
C ASP A 96 -15.34 -12.10 38.11
N PRO A 97 -15.76 -12.41 36.87
CA PRO A 97 -15.33 -13.57 36.08
C PRO A 97 -13.88 -13.44 35.58
N PRO A 98 -13.15 -14.55 35.35
CA PRO A 98 -11.79 -14.52 34.79
C PRO A 98 -11.78 -14.28 33.26
N GLU A 99 -12.90 -14.52 32.58
CA GLU A 99 -13.11 -14.23 31.16
C GLU A 99 -14.46 -13.53 30.99
N ALA A 100 -14.51 -12.49 30.15
CA ALA A 100 -15.74 -11.75 29.87
C ALA A 100 -15.83 -11.29 28.41
N THR A 101 -17.06 -11.03 27.96
CA THR A 101 -17.34 -10.49 26.62
C THR A 101 -18.26 -9.27 26.70
N ILE A 102 -17.86 -8.16 26.07
CA ILE A 102 -18.73 -7.01 25.79
C ILE A 102 -19.08 -7.04 24.30
N ILE A 103 -20.36 -6.95 23.95
CA ILE A 103 -20.79 -6.82 22.55
C ILE A 103 -21.20 -5.38 22.29
N ILE A 104 -20.57 -4.76 21.29
CA ILE A 104 -20.99 -3.48 20.71
C ILE A 104 -21.98 -3.81 19.59
N ASP A 105 -23.27 -3.84 19.90
CA ASP A 105 -24.35 -4.05 18.93
C ASP A 105 -24.81 -2.68 18.40
N ASN A 106 -24.47 -2.39 17.15
CA ASN A 106 -24.79 -1.15 16.44
C ASN A 106 -24.42 0.12 17.22
N GLY A 107 -23.24 0.10 17.87
CA GLY A 107 -22.72 1.20 18.69
C GLY A 107 -23.22 1.22 20.14
N THR A 108 -24.19 0.39 20.49
CA THR A 108 -24.68 0.23 21.88
C THR A 108 -24.03 -0.96 22.56
N HIS A 109 -23.73 -0.86 23.84
CA HIS A 109 -23.14 -1.96 24.62
C HIS A 109 -23.54 -1.86 26.09
N ALA A 110 -23.23 -2.92 26.86
CA ALA A 110 -23.36 -2.93 28.31
C ALA A 110 -21.99 -3.21 28.95
N PRO A 111 -21.60 -2.51 30.03
CA PRO A 111 -20.34 -2.76 30.72
C PRO A 111 -20.39 -4.07 31.53
N VAL A 112 -19.21 -4.63 31.84
CA VAL A 112 -19.05 -5.82 32.68
C VAL A 112 -18.40 -5.45 34.01
N GLN A 113 -18.97 -5.92 35.12
CA GLN A 113 -18.37 -5.79 36.44
C GLN A 113 -17.42 -6.96 36.70
N LEU A 114 -16.13 -6.67 36.92
CA LEU A 114 -15.14 -7.61 37.44
C LEU A 114 -15.03 -7.47 38.96
N ASN A 115 -14.73 -8.55 39.67
CA ASN A 115 -14.61 -8.58 41.13
C ASN A 115 -13.27 -9.19 41.53
N ALA A 116 -12.46 -8.48 42.30
CA ALA A 116 -11.26 -9.04 42.88
C ALA A 116 -11.62 -9.89 44.11
N LEU A 117 -11.32 -11.17 44.07
CA LEU A 117 -11.56 -12.14 45.15
C LEU A 117 -10.24 -12.60 45.76
N CYS A 118 -10.05 -12.35 47.05
CA CYS A 118 -8.95 -12.91 47.83
C CYS A 118 -9.41 -14.20 48.53
N ASP A 119 -8.77 -15.33 48.24
CA ASP A 119 -9.11 -16.67 48.76
C ASP A 119 -10.63 -16.97 48.69
N GLY A 120 -11.28 -16.49 47.63
CA GLY A 120 -12.72 -16.64 47.38
C GLY A 120 -13.65 -15.61 48.05
N GLN A 121 -13.13 -14.51 48.62
CA GLN A 121 -13.93 -13.43 49.23
C GLN A 121 -13.64 -12.06 48.59
N PRO A 122 -14.64 -11.21 48.32
CA PRO A 122 -14.43 -9.90 47.70
C PRO A 122 -13.47 -8.98 48.48
N VAL A 123 -12.55 -8.35 47.75
CA VAL A 123 -11.61 -7.34 48.28
C VAL A 123 -11.53 -6.12 47.36
N THR A 124 -11.16 -4.97 47.93
CA THR A 124 -10.78 -3.80 47.13
C THR A 124 -9.42 -4.06 46.48
N ALA A 125 -9.34 -3.90 45.16
CA ALA A 125 -8.11 -3.91 44.38
C ALA A 125 -7.92 -2.56 43.66
N THR A 126 -6.68 -2.25 43.29
CA THR A 126 -6.40 -1.26 42.24
C THR A 126 -6.52 -1.96 40.90
N TRP A 127 -7.16 -1.31 39.92
CA TRP A 127 -7.41 -1.88 38.59
C TRP A 127 -6.59 -1.16 37.52
N SER A 128 -6.14 -1.90 36.51
CA SER A 128 -5.43 -1.38 35.33
C SER A 128 -5.66 -2.26 34.10
N ALA A 129 -5.52 -1.68 32.90
CA ALA A 129 -5.68 -2.39 31.63
C ALA A 129 -4.80 -1.75 30.53
N ASP A 130 -4.22 -2.58 29.66
CA ASP A 130 -3.18 -2.14 28.72
C ASP A 130 -3.69 -1.56 27.39
N ALA A 131 -5.00 -1.69 27.07
CA ALA A 131 -5.56 -1.34 25.76
C ALA A 131 -6.77 -0.38 25.83
N SER A 132 -6.50 0.85 26.28
CA SER A 132 -7.50 1.90 26.57
C SER A 132 -8.38 2.36 25.40
N TYR A 133 -8.06 2.00 24.16
CA TYR A 133 -8.89 2.31 22.98
C TYR A 133 -9.97 1.25 22.68
N ILE A 134 -9.81 0.03 23.23
CA ILE A 134 -10.77 -1.07 23.09
C ILE A 134 -11.81 -0.98 24.23
N ALA A 135 -11.33 -0.83 25.47
CA ALA A 135 -12.14 -0.63 26.66
C ALA A 135 -11.34 0.05 27.78
N SER A 136 -12.03 0.58 28.77
CA SER A 136 -11.46 1.12 30.01
C SER A 136 -12.00 0.37 31.23
N VAL A 137 -11.27 0.42 32.35
CA VAL A 137 -11.70 -0.11 33.65
C VAL A 137 -11.73 1.02 34.69
N ASP A 138 -12.79 1.12 35.49
CA ASP A 138 -12.91 2.10 36.57
C ASP A 138 -12.26 1.64 37.89
N GLU A 139 -12.18 2.53 38.88
CA GLU A 139 -11.63 2.23 40.22
C GLU A 139 -12.33 1.09 40.97
N LYS A 140 -13.48 0.60 40.48
CA LYS A 140 -14.28 -0.48 41.07
C LYS A 140 -14.23 -1.77 40.25
N GLY A 141 -13.52 -1.81 39.13
CA GLY A 141 -13.48 -2.97 38.23
C GLY A 141 -14.64 -3.03 37.24
N LEU A 142 -15.38 -1.94 37.04
CA LEU A 142 -16.37 -1.86 35.96
C LEU A 142 -15.65 -1.60 34.63
N VAL A 143 -15.81 -2.49 33.66
CA VAL A 143 -15.20 -2.42 32.33
C VAL A 143 -16.22 -1.95 31.30
N GLU A 144 -15.93 -0.83 30.62
CA GLU A 144 -16.79 -0.20 29.61
C GLU A 144 -16.03 -0.11 28.28
N ALA A 145 -16.69 -0.40 27.16
CA ALA A 145 -16.01 -0.46 25.86
C ALA A 145 -15.87 0.93 25.23
N GLY A 146 -14.83 1.15 24.43
CA GLY A 146 -14.63 2.37 23.65
C GLY A 146 -15.71 2.62 22.58
N GLY A 147 -16.66 1.70 22.40
CA GLY A 147 -17.84 1.84 21.54
C GLY A 147 -17.58 1.81 20.04
N GLN A 148 -16.33 1.64 19.60
CA GLN A 148 -15.94 1.69 18.19
C GLN A 148 -15.20 0.45 17.67
N TYR A 149 -14.47 -0.27 18.52
CA TYR A 149 -13.56 -1.34 18.10
C TYR A 149 -13.81 -2.62 18.90
N GLY A 150 -13.73 -3.76 18.22
CA GLY A 150 -13.54 -5.05 18.85
C GLY A 150 -12.05 -5.29 19.16
N GLY A 151 -11.77 -6.33 19.95
CA GLY A 151 -10.42 -6.73 20.31
C GLY A 151 -10.39 -7.45 21.66
N GLN A 152 -9.22 -7.54 22.27
CA GLN A 152 -9.04 -8.16 23.58
C GLN A 152 -8.13 -7.30 24.46
N LEU A 153 -8.44 -7.25 25.75
CA LEU A 153 -7.62 -6.61 26.77
C LEU A 153 -7.47 -7.52 27.99
N VAL A 154 -6.30 -7.47 28.60
CA VAL A 154 -6.05 -8.00 29.95
C VAL A 154 -6.36 -6.89 30.94
N VAL A 155 -7.08 -7.23 32.00
CA VAL A 155 -7.41 -6.34 33.12
C VAL A 155 -6.77 -6.91 34.39
N GLU A 156 -5.80 -6.19 34.95
CA GLU A 156 -5.12 -6.58 36.19
C GLU A 156 -5.84 -5.99 37.41
N ALA A 157 -5.99 -6.81 38.45
CA ALA A 157 -6.35 -6.44 39.80
C ALA A 157 -5.14 -6.60 40.75
N LEU A 158 -4.71 -5.50 41.37
CA LEU A 158 -3.65 -5.48 42.39
C LEU A 158 -4.25 -5.38 43.80
N HIS A 159 -4.01 -6.38 44.64
CA HIS A 159 -4.35 -6.36 46.07
C HIS A 159 -3.09 -6.60 46.94
N GLY A 160 -2.58 -5.54 47.56
CA GLY A 160 -1.38 -5.60 48.41
C GLY A 160 -0.11 -5.86 47.59
N ASN A 161 0.35 -7.12 47.56
CA ASN A 161 1.46 -7.59 46.72
C ASN A 161 1.08 -8.77 45.82
N LYS A 162 -0.23 -8.94 45.56
CA LYS A 162 -0.79 -9.97 44.69
C LYS A 162 -1.44 -9.30 43.49
N THR A 163 -1.09 -9.76 42.29
CA THR A 163 -1.80 -9.45 41.05
C THR A 163 -2.68 -10.63 40.67
N ALA A 164 -3.76 -10.36 39.92
CA ALA A 164 -4.61 -11.34 39.27
C ALA A 164 -5.20 -10.70 38.01
N GLU A 165 -5.42 -11.51 36.97
CA GLU A 165 -5.87 -11.03 35.66
C GLU A 165 -7.27 -11.56 35.33
N ALA A 166 -8.01 -10.79 34.52
CA ALA A 166 -9.11 -11.29 33.71
C ALA A 166 -8.95 -10.85 32.25
N THR A 167 -9.40 -11.69 31.33
CA THR A 167 -9.40 -11.41 29.90
C THR A 167 -10.77 -10.90 29.48
N VAL A 168 -10.86 -9.65 29.03
CA VAL A 168 -12.09 -9.09 28.46
C VAL A 168 -11.95 -9.02 26.94
N SER A 169 -12.89 -9.62 26.22
CA SER A 169 -13.00 -9.52 24.77
C SER A 169 -14.13 -8.57 24.40
N VAL A 170 -13.88 -7.63 23.49
CA VAL A 170 -14.89 -6.74 22.93
C VAL A 170 -15.21 -7.20 21.51
N PHE A 171 -16.49 -7.35 21.19
CA PHE A 171 -16.94 -7.83 19.89
C PHE A 171 -17.78 -6.76 19.18
N LEU A 172 -17.33 -6.31 18.01
CA LEU A 172 -18.01 -5.33 17.18
C LEU A 172 -19.06 -6.01 16.30
N LYS A 173 -20.34 -5.66 16.49
CA LYS A 173 -21.45 -6.15 15.68
C LYS A 173 -22.24 -5.00 15.05
N VAL A 174 -22.43 -5.02 13.74
CA VAL A 174 -23.18 -3.97 13.01
C VAL A 174 -24.08 -4.60 11.94
N ASP A 175 -25.37 -4.27 11.94
CA ASP A 175 -26.36 -4.72 10.95
C ASP A 175 -26.91 -3.49 10.19
N LEU A 176 -26.36 -3.18 9.01
CA LEU A 176 -26.82 -2.07 8.16
C LEU A 176 -27.90 -2.53 7.19
N ILE A 177 -29.16 -2.23 7.50
CA ILE A 177 -30.34 -2.62 6.70
C ILE A 177 -30.99 -1.36 6.08
N PRO A 178 -30.96 -1.16 4.75
CA PRO A 178 -31.62 -0.05 4.09
C PRO A 178 -33.10 -0.37 3.78
N PRO A 179 -33.97 0.64 3.57
CA PRO A 179 -35.43 0.46 3.47
C PRO A 179 -35.93 -0.50 2.37
N GLU A 180 -35.12 -0.77 1.35
CA GLU A 180 -35.41 -1.67 0.23
C GLU A 180 -35.28 -3.16 0.60
N ILE A 181 -34.67 -3.47 1.75
CA ILE A 181 -34.45 -4.82 2.28
C ILE A 181 -35.45 -5.07 3.41
N THR A 182 -36.36 -6.02 3.20
CA THR A 182 -37.30 -6.48 4.23
C THR A 182 -36.67 -7.56 5.09
N GLU A 183 -37.23 -7.78 6.28
CA GLU A 183 -36.84 -8.89 7.16
C GLU A 183 -36.93 -10.28 6.49
N ALA A 184 -37.83 -10.46 5.52
CA ALA A 184 -37.92 -11.68 4.74
C ALA A 184 -36.76 -11.82 3.73
N ASP A 185 -36.35 -10.72 3.07
CA ASP A 185 -35.16 -10.73 2.21
C ASP A 185 -33.90 -11.00 3.04
N LYS A 186 -33.80 -10.38 4.22
CA LYS A 186 -32.72 -10.58 5.19
C LYS A 186 -32.57 -12.05 5.58
N GLN A 187 -33.67 -12.71 5.97
CA GLN A 187 -33.65 -14.13 6.36
C GLN A 187 -33.27 -15.08 5.22
N ILE A 188 -33.59 -14.73 3.96
CA ILE A 188 -33.16 -15.51 2.79
C ILE A 188 -31.67 -15.28 2.52
N LEU A 189 -31.17 -14.04 2.63
CA LEU A 189 -29.76 -13.69 2.46
C LEU A 189 -28.87 -14.28 3.58
N ASP A 190 -29.28 -14.19 4.85
CA ASP A 190 -28.59 -14.81 5.99
C ASP A 190 -28.50 -16.34 5.87
N GLY A 191 -29.41 -16.97 5.11
CA GLY A 191 -29.50 -18.42 4.93
C GLY A 191 -28.87 -18.98 3.64
N ALA A 192 -28.15 -18.17 2.87
CA ALA A 192 -27.53 -18.64 1.62
C ALA A 192 -26.44 -19.69 1.90
N THR A 193 -26.42 -20.77 1.09
CA THR A 193 -25.46 -21.89 1.22
C THR A 193 -25.12 -22.57 -0.10
N GLN A 194 -25.73 -22.15 -1.21
CA GLN A 194 -25.49 -22.71 -2.55
C GLN A 194 -24.66 -21.70 -3.35
N PRO A 195 -23.64 -22.14 -4.12
CA PRO A 195 -22.82 -21.21 -4.89
C PRO A 195 -23.62 -20.50 -5.99
N ASP A 196 -23.29 -19.24 -6.25
CA ASP A 196 -23.84 -18.43 -7.34
C ASP A 196 -23.11 -18.72 -8.67
N THR A 197 -23.70 -18.26 -9.78
CA THR A 197 -23.03 -18.07 -11.07
C THR A 197 -22.46 -16.66 -11.25
N ALA A 198 -22.83 -15.72 -10.38
CA ALA A 198 -22.14 -14.44 -10.21
C ALA A 198 -20.77 -14.64 -9.54
N VAL A 199 -19.80 -13.78 -9.85
CA VAL A 199 -18.39 -13.95 -9.47
C VAL A 199 -17.78 -12.61 -9.03
N LEU A 200 -17.15 -12.59 -7.86
CA LEU A 200 -16.32 -11.47 -7.39
C LEU A 200 -15.06 -11.37 -8.28
N SER A 201 -14.79 -10.19 -8.82
CA SER A 201 -13.60 -9.92 -9.67
C SER A 201 -12.58 -8.99 -9.03
N TYR A 202 -12.94 -8.32 -7.93
CA TYR A 202 -12.01 -7.61 -7.04
C TYR A 202 -12.69 -7.34 -5.67
N PRO A 203 -11.97 -7.40 -4.53
CA PRO A 203 -10.62 -7.92 -4.33
C PRO A 203 -10.45 -9.40 -4.70
N TYR A 204 -9.27 -9.93 -4.42
CA TYR A 204 -8.95 -11.34 -4.58
C TYR A 204 -8.95 -12.02 -3.21
N ASP A 205 -9.45 -13.25 -3.15
CA ASP A 205 -9.22 -14.16 -2.01
C ASP A 205 -7.72 -14.24 -1.67
N GLY A 206 -7.39 -14.41 -0.39
CA GLY A 206 -6.02 -14.45 0.13
C GLY A 206 -5.30 -13.09 0.22
N THR A 207 -5.86 -11.97 -0.25
CA THR A 207 -5.17 -10.67 -0.18
C THR A 207 -4.87 -10.25 1.27
N VAL A 208 -3.64 -9.80 1.51
CA VAL A 208 -3.24 -9.12 2.76
C VAL A 208 -3.46 -7.62 2.60
N PHE A 209 -4.31 -7.04 3.46
CA PHE A 209 -4.56 -5.61 3.51
C PHE A 209 -3.87 -4.96 4.72
N PRO A 210 -3.01 -3.95 4.52
CA PRO A 210 -2.42 -3.17 5.60
C PRO A 210 -3.38 -2.08 6.11
N LYS A 211 -3.19 -1.65 7.36
CA LYS A 211 -4.06 -0.66 8.01
C LYS A 211 -3.91 0.74 7.42
N GLY A 212 -4.88 1.61 7.68
CA GLY A 212 -4.90 3.00 7.19
C GLY A 212 -5.22 3.19 5.70
N LEU A 213 -5.38 2.11 4.92
CA LEU A 213 -5.86 2.19 3.55
C LEU A 213 -7.33 2.62 3.45
N GLN A 214 -7.71 3.12 2.28
CA GLN A 214 -9.12 3.24 1.91
C GLN A 214 -9.75 1.87 1.74
N PRO A 215 -11.07 1.72 2.02
CA PRO A 215 -11.78 0.49 1.75
C PRO A 215 -11.67 0.12 0.27
N ALA A 216 -11.48 -1.18 0.02
CA ALA A 216 -11.61 -1.72 -1.32
C ALA A 216 -13.07 -1.61 -1.80
N GLU A 217 -13.26 -1.13 -3.03
CA GLU A 217 -14.52 -1.23 -3.74
C GLU A 217 -14.67 -2.69 -4.20
N LEU A 218 -15.59 -3.44 -3.60
CA LEU A 218 -15.96 -4.78 -4.07
C LEU A 218 -16.56 -4.66 -5.47
N MET A 219 -16.23 -5.58 -6.37
CA MET A 219 -16.70 -5.58 -7.76
C MET A 219 -17.04 -7.00 -8.20
N TRP A 220 -18.20 -7.20 -8.84
CA TRP A 220 -18.61 -8.51 -9.33
C TRP A 220 -19.35 -8.46 -10.68
N HIS A 221 -19.44 -9.62 -11.31
CA HIS A 221 -20.17 -9.83 -12.58
C HIS A 221 -21.29 -10.88 -12.39
N GLY A 222 -22.20 -10.98 -13.36
CA GLY A 222 -23.33 -11.93 -13.32
C GLY A 222 -24.61 -11.42 -12.63
N SER A 223 -24.64 -10.15 -12.28
CA SER A 223 -25.76 -9.46 -11.62
C SER A 223 -26.83 -8.92 -12.60
N THR A 224 -28.01 -8.65 -12.05
CA THR A 224 -29.21 -8.12 -12.73
C THR A 224 -29.78 -6.92 -11.94
N PRO A 225 -30.43 -5.93 -12.59
CA PRO A 225 -31.09 -4.83 -11.88
C PRO A 225 -32.13 -5.31 -10.85
N GLY A 226 -32.10 -4.74 -9.65
CA GLY A 226 -32.96 -5.14 -8.53
C GLY A 226 -32.52 -6.39 -7.75
N ASP A 227 -31.33 -6.94 -8.04
CA ASP A 227 -30.70 -7.96 -7.19
C ASP A 227 -30.40 -7.39 -5.79
N LYS A 228 -30.68 -8.17 -4.74
CA LYS A 228 -30.43 -7.83 -3.34
C LYS A 228 -29.20 -8.58 -2.82
N TYR A 229 -28.45 -7.95 -1.92
CA TYR A 229 -27.18 -8.49 -1.43
C TYR A 229 -27.05 -8.40 0.08
N LEU A 230 -26.28 -9.32 0.63
CA LEU A 230 -25.59 -9.19 1.92
C LEU A 230 -24.09 -9.20 1.63
N VAL A 231 -23.39 -8.17 2.09
CA VAL A 231 -21.92 -8.13 2.19
C VAL A 231 -21.60 -8.25 3.68
N ARG A 232 -20.82 -9.25 4.07
CA ARG A 232 -20.50 -9.53 5.48
C ARG A 232 -19.00 -9.59 5.68
N TYR A 233 -18.51 -8.85 6.66
CA TYR A 233 -17.13 -8.89 7.14
C TYR A 233 -17.14 -9.52 8.53
N SER A 234 -16.48 -10.66 8.72
CA SER A 234 -16.45 -11.34 10.02
C SER A 234 -15.04 -11.83 10.40
N GLY A 235 -14.79 -11.96 11.70
CA GLY A 235 -13.48 -12.32 12.25
C GLY A 235 -13.55 -12.56 13.77
N GLN A 236 -12.41 -12.66 14.43
CA GLN A 236 -12.34 -13.01 15.87
C GLN A 236 -13.11 -12.02 16.77
N PHE A 237 -13.14 -10.74 16.40
CA PHE A 237 -13.76 -9.67 17.20
C PHE A 237 -14.78 -8.83 16.42
N VAL A 238 -15.25 -9.31 15.26
CA VAL A 238 -16.12 -8.54 14.35
C VAL A 238 -17.15 -9.40 13.62
N ASP A 239 -18.38 -8.90 13.49
CA ASP A 239 -19.41 -9.35 12.55
C ASP A 239 -20.21 -8.13 12.03
N VAL A 240 -19.86 -7.65 10.84
CA VAL A 240 -20.50 -6.50 10.18
C VAL A 240 -21.26 -6.99 8.96
N LYS A 241 -22.58 -6.90 9.01
CA LYS A 241 -23.51 -7.25 7.93
C LYS A 241 -24.07 -6.01 7.26
N ILE A 242 -23.87 -5.89 5.95
CA ILE A 242 -24.34 -4.77 5.13
C ILE A 242 -25.28 -5.32 4.06
N TYR A 243 -26.57 -5.05 4.22
CA TYR A 243 -27.57 -5.39 3.21
C TYR A 243 -27.65 -4.25 2.20
N THR A 244 -27.73 -4.56 0.91
CA THR A 244 -27.62 -3.52 -0.13
C THR A 244 -28.25 -3.90 -1.46
N LEU A 245 -28.45 -2.88 -2.31
CA LEU A 245 -28.67 -3.02 -3.74
C LEU A 245 -27.40 -2.58 -4.46
N ALA A 246 -26.95 -3.35 -5.44
CA ALA A 246 -25.79 -3.03 -6.27
C ALA A 246 -26.15 -3.22 -7.74
N GLU A 247 -26.65 -2.15 -8.37
CA GLU A 247 -27.08 -2.16 -9.77
C GLU A 247 -25.89 -2.42 -10.73
N PRO A 248 -26.08 -3.17 -11.84
CA PRO A 248 -25.00 -3.44 -12.79
C PRO A 248 -24.41 -2.18 -13.46
N PRO A 249 -23.07 -2.05 -13.60
CA PRO A 249 -22.03 -2.97 -13.15
C PRO A 249 -21.87 -2.92 -11.62
N SER A 250 -22.10 -4.06 -10.96
CA SER A 250 -22.31 -4.10 -9.52
C SER A 250 -21.02 -3.89 -8.76
N ARG A 251 -21.06 -2.93 -7.83
CA ARG A 251 -19.97 -2.61 -6.92
C ARG A 251 -20.52 -2.25 -5.55
N HIS A 252 -19.71 -2.43 -4.51
CA HIS A 252 -20.01 -1.95 -3.17
C HIS A 252 -18.75 -1.45 -2.46
N THR A 253 -18.79 -0.22 -1.96
CA THR A 253 -17.72 0.35 -1.12
C THR A 253 -18.30 0.66 0.24
N ILE A 254 -17.79 -0.04 1.26
CA ILE A 254 -18.08 0.24 2.67
C ILE A 254 -17.58 1.64 3.05
N THR A 255 -18.17 2.27 4.07
CA THR A 255 -17.75 3.62 4.50
C THR A 255 -16.37 3.58 5.17
N LYS A 256 -15.54 4.59 4.90
CA LYS A 256 -14.18 4.75 5.48
C LYS A 256 -14.14 4.60 7.02
N PRO A 257 -15.08 5.15 7.82
CA PRO A 257 -15.10 4.93 9.26
C PRO A 257 -15.35 3.47 9.66
N LEU A 258 -16.33 2.79 9.04
CA LEU A 258 -16.66 1.40 9.36
C LEU A 258 -15.56 0.43 8.89
N TRP A 259 -14.87 0.75 7.79
CA TRP A 259 -13.67 0.03 7.36
C TRP A 259 -12.56 0.10 8.39
N VAL A 260 -12.25 1.30 8.93
CA VAL A 260 -11.26 1.47 10.01
C VAL A 260 -11.68 0.66 11.25
N GLN A 261 -12.97 0.68 11.62
CA GLN A 261 -13.46 -0.14 12.72
C GLN A 261 -13.22 -1.64 12.50
N ILE A 262 -13.50 -2.17 11.30
CA ILE A 262 -13.24 -3.57 10.95
C ILE A 262 -11.73 -3.88 10.94
N SER A 263 -10.90 -3.03 10.32
CA SER A 263 -9.47 -3.29 10.16
C SER A 263 -8.72 -3.23 11.48
N GLU A 264 -9.03 -2.28 12.37
CA GLU A 264 -8.42 -2.26 13.71
C GLU A 264 -8.92 -3.42 14.58
N SER A 265 -10.21 -3.78 14.49
CA SER A 265 -10.75 -4.98 15.19
C SER A 265 -10.19 -6.32 14.69
N SER A 266 -9.48 -6.31 13.56
CA SER A 266 -8.89 -7.49 12.91
C SER A 266 -7.36 -7.37 12.78
N SER A 267 -6.74 -6.41 13.47
CA SER A 267 -5.32 -6.07 13.32
C SER A 267 -4.39 -7.25 13.62
N GLY A 268 -3.75 -7.81 12.58
CA GLY A 268 -2.89 -8.99 12.67
C GLY A 268 -3.63 -10.34 12.56
N LEU A 269 -4.90 -10.34 12.14
CA LEU A 269 -5.79 -11.49 12.13
C LEU A 269 -6.46 -11.70 10.76
N PRO A 270 -6.99 -12.91 10.50
CA PRO A 270 -7.86 -13.16 9.35
C PRO A 270 -9.16 -12.35 9.41
N LEU A 271 -9.63 -11.91 8.25
CA LEU A 271 -10.92 -11.28 8.03
C LEU A 271 -11.63 -12.01 6.88
N TYR A 272 -12.80 -12.59 7.16
CA TYR A 272 -13.62 -13.31 6.19
C TYR A 272 -14.62 -12.37 5.53
N LEU A 273 -14.78 -12.49 4.21
CA LEU A 273 -15.78 -11.80 3.40
C LEU A 273 -16.79 -12.82 2.86
N ASP A 274 -18.01 -12.83 3.41
CA ASP A 274 -19.15 -13.46 2.73
C ASP A 274 -19.81 -12.42 1.81
N VAL A 275 -20.08 -12.76 0.55
CA VAL A 275 -21.03 -11.99 -0.29
C VAL A 275 -22.14 -12.93 -0.73
N HIS A 276 -23.37 -12.64 -0.32
CA HIS A 276 -24.56 -13.38 -0.74
C HIS A 276 -25.43 -12.52 -1.67
N ARG A 277 -26.01 -13.12 -2.70
CA ARG A 277 -26.94 -12.48 -3.64
C ARG A 277 -28.28 -13.21 -3.67
N MET A 278 -29.37 -12.46 -3.57
CA MET A 278 -30.72 -12.91 -3.89
C MET A 278 -31.15 -12.27 -5.22
N PRO A 279 -31.29 -13.03 -6.32
CA PRO A 279 -31.62 -12.46 -7.62
C PRO A 279 -33.02 -11.84 -7.67
N ALA A 280 -33.18 -10.79 -8.47
CA ALA A 280 -34.40 -10.01 -8.59
C ALA A 280 -35.66 -10.87 -8.79
N GLY A 281 -36.59 -10.81 -7.84
CA GLY A 281 -37.87 -11.55 -7.88
C GLY A 281 -37.80 -13.04 -7.54
N GLN A 282 -36.64 -13.56 -7.12
CA GLN A 282 -36.52 -14.94 -6.62
C GLN A 282 -36.78 -15.04 -5.10
N GLN A 283 -36.83 -16.27 -4.59
CA GLN A 283 -37.04 -16.60 -3.16
C GLN A 283 -35.88 -17.42 -2.57
N ALA A 284 -34.70 -17.35 -3.19
CA ALA A 284 -33.50 -18.06 -2.79
C ALA A 284 -32.28 -17.17 -3.02
N ALA A 285 -31.32 -17.22 -2.09
CA ALA A 285 -30.04 -16.55 -2.19
C ALA A 285 -28.88 -17.55 -2.34
N TYR A 286 -27.79 -17.05 -2.92
CA TYR A 286 -26.61 -17.81 -3.31
C TYR A 286 -25.34 -17.12 -2.79
N VAL A 287 -24.31 -17.91 -2.52
CA VAL A 287 -22.99 -17.45 -2.09
C VAL A 287 -22.18 -17.07 -3.33
N LEU A 288 -21.89 -15.79 -3.48
CA LEU A 288 -21.14 -15.16 -4.58
C LEU A 288 -19.64 -15.10 -4.25
N ALA A 289 -19.30 -14.89 -2.98
CA ALA A 289 -17.94 -14.93 -2.44
C ALA A 289 -17.94 -15.52 -1.02
N ASP A 290 -16.84 -16.17 -0.66
CA ASP A 290 -16.51 -16.81 0.62
C ASP A 290 -14.97 -16.74 0.71
N ASP A 291 -14.48 -15.50 0.88
CA ASP A 291 -13.08 -15.12 0.69
C ASP A 291 -12.41 -14.90 2.06
N THR A 292 -11.15 -15.30 2.21
CA THR A 292 -10.34 -15.06 3.42
C THR A 292 -9.23 -14.05 3.13
N TRP A 293 -9.25 -12.91 3.81
CA TRP A 293 -8.18 -11.91 3.78
C TRP A 293 -7.40 -11.93 5.10
N THR A 294 -6.24 -11.26 5.13
CA THR A 294 -5.54 -10.96 6.39
C THR A 294 -5.40 -9.45 6.52
N ILE A 295 -5.68 -8.90 7.71
CA ILE A 295 -5.32 -7.51 7.99
C ILE A 295 -3.95 -7.51 8.67
N ALA A 296 -2.94 -6.91 8.03
CA ALA A 296 -1.61 -6.79 8.64
C ALA A 296 -1.68 -5.92 9.91
N SER A 297 -0.83 -6.17 10.90
CA SER A 297 -0.93 -5.48 12.20
C SER A 297 -0.55 -3.99 12.16
N GLU A 298 0.11 -3.55 11.10
CA GLU A 298 0.68 -2.21 10.94
C GLU A 298 0.24 -1.57 9.60
N PRO A 299 0.27 -0.22 9.50
CA PRO A 299 -0.04 0.48 8.26
C PRO A 299 1.11 0.45 7.25
N LEU A 300 0.80 0.86 6.01
CA LEU A 300 1.83 1.23 5.05
C LEU A 300 2.37 2.64 5.32
N ILE A 301 3.68 2.81 5.12
CA ILE A 301 4.39 4.06 5.39
C ILE A 301 5.11 4.53 4.11
N GLY A 302 5.31 5.84 3.99
CA GLY A 302 6.05 6.46 2.90
C GLY A 302 5.18 6.98 1.75
N SER A 303 5.80 7.16 0.60
CA SER A 303 5.21 7.70 -0.62
C SER A 303 5.63 6.88 -1.83
N VAL A 304 4.68 6.60 -2.73
CA VAL A 304 4.94 6.06 -4.07
C VAL A 304 5.02 7.21 -5.07
N TYR A 305 6.20 7.41 -5.66
CA TYR A 305 6.40 8.24 -6.84
C TYR A 305 6.20 7.38 -8.08
N TYR A 306 5.50 7.85 -9.11
CA TYR A 306 5.19 7.02 -10.28
C TYR A 306 4.97 7.78 -11.57
N TRP A 307 5.14 7.09 -12.71
CA TRP A 307 4.90 7.63 -14.04
C TRP A 307 3.41 7.59 -14.40
N ALA A 308 2.78 8.76 -14.45
CA ALA A 308 1.45 8.98 -15.03
C ALA A 308 1.57 9.17 -16.55
N ASN A 309 1.50 8.07 -17.32
CA ASN A 309 1.78 8.02 -18.75
C ASN A 309 0.96 9.02 -19.59
N SER A 310 -0.36 9.08 -19.38
CA SER A 310 -1.23 10.02 -20.12
C SER A 310 -0.94 11.51 -19.81
N LEU A 311 -0.19 11.81 -18.73
CA LEU A 311 0.21 13.15 -18.32
C LEU A 311 1.67 13.50 -18.63
N GLY A 312 2.48 12.52 -19.04
CA GLY A 312 3.89 12.71 -19.43
C GLY A 312 4.86 13.02 -18.28
N ARG A 313 4.46 12.81 -17.02
CA ARG A 313 5.24 13.21 -15.82
C ARG A 313 5.11 12.25 -14.63
N VAL A 314 5.91 12.51 -13.60
CA VAL A 314 5.84 11.81 -12.30
C VAL A 314 4.80 12.47 -11.38
N LEU A 315 3.99 11.65 -10.72
CA LEU A 315 3.11 12.03 -9.61
C LEU A 315 3.56 11.37 -8.30
N ARG A 316 3.12 11.88 -7.16
CA ARG A 316 3.30 11.27 -5.83
C ARG A 316 1.95 10.78 -5.30
N ILE A 317 1.92 9.64 -4.60
CA ILE A 317 0.76 9.23 -3.80
C ILE A 317 1.21 8.57 -2.50
N ASN A 318 0.53 8.89 -1.40
CA ASN A 318 0.76 8.22 -0.12
C ASN A 318 -0.25 7.06 0.00
N PRO A 319 0.14 5.89 0.54
CA PRO A 319 -0.81 4.82 0.86
C PRO A 319 -1.97 5.37 1.70
N GLY A 320 -3.20 5.03 1.31
CA GLY A 320 -4.42 5.53 1.97
C GLY A 320 -4.83 6.96 1.59
N ALA A 321 -4.13 7.67 0.71
CA ALA A 321 -4.61 8.93 0.15
C ALA A 321 -5.76 8.73 -0.84
N ASP A 322 -6.71 9.67 -0.87
CA ASP A 322 -7.89 9.60 -1.74
C ASP A 322 -7.58 10.06 -3.20
N ALA A 323 -6.41 10.67 -3.45
CA ALA A 323 -5.93 11.13 -4.76
C ALA A 323 -4.39 11.32 -4.77
N PRO A 324 -3.71 11.34 -5.94
CA PRO A 324 -2.30 11.69 -6.06
C PRO A 324 -2.04 13.20 -6.04
N GLU A 325 -0.78 13.56 -5.89
CA GLU A 325 -0.24 14.92 -5.86
C GLU A 325 0.63 15.17 -7.11
N ASP A 326 0.32 16.21 -7.86
CA ASP A 326 1.13 16.73 -8.97
C ASP A 326 2.15 17.74 -8.42
N PHE A 327 3.16 17.22 -7.73
CA PHE A 327 4.05 17.98 -6.85
C PHE A 327 5.15 18.75 -7.60
N LEU A 328 5.61 18.27 -8.77
CA LEU A 328 6.75 18.86 -9.47
C LEU A 328 6.46 20.28 -9.98
N LEU A 329 7.39 21.21 -9.75
CA LEU A 329 7.36 22.53 -10.39
C LEU A 329 7.49 22.41 -11.92
N ALA A 330 7.07 23.44 -12.67
CA ALA A 330 6.97 23.43 -14.14
C ALA A 330 8.21 22.88 -14.88
N GLY A 331 9.44 23.15 -14.41
CA GLY A 331 10.67 22.61 -15.00
C GLY A 331 10.82 21.07 -14.92
N GLY A 332 9.97 20.41 -14.14
CA GLY A 332 9.79 18.95 -14.05
C GLY A 332 8.54 18.45 -14.80
N GLN A 333 7.83 19.34 -15.50
CA GLN A 333 6.63 19.07 -16.32
C GLN A 333 6.82 19.48 -17.79
N ASP A 334 7.81 20.32 -18.11
CA ASP A 334 8.13 20.87 -19.45
C ASP A 334 8.76 19.85 -20.43
N GLY A 335 8.25 18.62 -20.50
CA GLY A 335 8.74 17.58 -21.41
C GLY A 335 8.32 16.17 -20.99
N CYS A 336 9.03 15.16 -21.51
CA CYS A 336 8.92 13.80 -21.00
C CYS A 336 9.76 13.69 -19.72
N SER A 337 9.12 13.76 -18.55
CA SER A 337 9.78 13.76 -17.23
C SER A 337 9.56 12.47 -16.46
N THR A 338 9.68 11.33 -17.14
CA THR A 338 9.04 10.07 -16.72
C THR A 338 9.99 8.97 -16.28
N CYS A 339 11.21 8.92 -16.84
CA CYS A 339 12.19 7.86 -16.60
C CYS A 339 12.95 8.13 -15.30
N HIS A 340 12.26 7.97 -14.18
CA HIS A 340 12.69 8.37 -12.85
C HIS A 340 13.14 7.21 -11.96
N SER A 341 13.77 7.58 -10.84
CA SER A 341 14.08 6.79 -9.65
C SER A 341 14.20 7.73 -8.43
N ALA A 342 13.76 7.32 -7.24
CA ALA A 342 13.81 8.15 -6.02
C ALA A 342 14.68 7.52 -4.92
N SER A 343 15.32 8.33 -4.08
CA SER A 343 16.14 7.87 -2.95
C SER A 343 15.26 7.40 -1.79
N ALA A 344 15.66 6.33 -1.10
CA ALA A 344 14.83 5.70 -0.08
C ALA A 344 14.49 6.65 1.09
N ASP A 345 15.37 7.59 1.43
CA ASP A 345 15.14 8.67 2.41
C ASP A 345 14.08 9.72 2.00
N GLY A 346 13.59 9.65 0.77
CA GLY A 346 12.63 10.61 0.20
C GLY A 346 13.22 11.96 -0.20
N THR A 347 14.53 12.20 -0.02
CA THR A 347 15.12 13.54 -0.23
C THR A 347 15.45 13.85 -1.69
N ARG A 348 15.64 12.86 -2.57
CA ARG A 348 16.04 13.06 -3.97
C ARG A 348 15.20 12.27 -4.96
N LEU A 349 14.96 12.91 -6.11
CA LEU A 349 14.37 12.28 -7.29
C LEU A 349 15.31 12.52 -8.48
N ILE A 350 15.77 11.44 -9.10
CA ILE A 350 16.40 11.50 -10.43
C ILE A 350 15.31 11.40 -11.47
N ILE A 351 15.37 12.26 -12.48
CA ILE A 351 14.52 12.19 -13.68
C ILE A 351 15.42 12.26 -14.91
N GLY A 352 15.45 11.19 -15.70
CA GLY A 352 15.89 11.26 -17.10
C GLY A 352 14.70 11.37 -18.05
N GLY A 353 14.97 11.82 -19.27
CA GLY A 353 13.95 12.02 -20.29
C GLY A 353 14.28 13.23 -21.16
N ASP A 354 13.28 14.03 -21.48
CA ASP A 354 13.41 15.22 -22.34
C ASP A 354 13.36 16.55 -21.59
N ILE A 355 13.34 16.52 -20.25
CA ILE A 355 13.48 17.73 -19.41
C ILE A 355 14.95 18.04 -19.09
N ASN A 356 15.23 19.30 -18.77
CA ASN A 356 16.58 19.75 -18.48
C ASN A 356 17.06 19.42 -17.05
N VAL A 357 16.15 19.26 -16.08
CA VAL A 357 16.52 18.98 -14.68
C VAL A 357 16.67 17.48 -14.47
N SER A 358 17.85 17.04 -14.03
CA SER A 358 18.18 15.63 -13.82
C SER A 358 18.05 15.18 -12.37
N THR A 359 18.31 16.07 -11.40
CA THR A 359 18.12 15.81 -9.96
C THR A 359 17.23 16.88 -9.35
N TRP A 360 16.24 16.46 -8.56
CA TRP A 360 15.40 17.30 -7.72
C TRP A 360 15.68 17.05 -6.24
N ASP A 361 15.67 18.11 -5.45
CA ASP A 361 15.49 18.04 -4.00
C ASP A 361 13.99 17.96 -3.72
N LEU A 362 13.53 16.81 -3.22
CA LEU A 362 12.14 16.56 -2.89
C LEU A 362 11.69 17.24 -1.59
N VAL A 363 12.63 17.70 -0.74
CA VAL A 363 12.30 18.36 0.52
C VAL A 363 11.87 19.81 0.26
N ASN A 364 12.67 20.58 -0.50
CA ASN A 364 12.33 21.95 -0.87
C ASN A 364 11.62 22.06 -2.24
N ASN A 365 11.43 20.95 -2.96
CA ASN A 365 10.89 20.89 -4.32
C ASN A 365 11.65 21.78 -5.31
N THR A 366 12.99 21.69 -5.32
CA THR A 366 13.86 22.53 -6.17
C THR A 366 14.78 21.73 -7.10
N PRO A 367 15.11 22.27 -8.29
CA PRO A 367 16.17 21.71 -9.14
C PRO A 367 17.54 21.74 -8.44
N VAL A 368 18.20 20.59 -8.37
CA VAL A 368 19.56 20.45 -7.82
C VAL A 368 20.60 20.39 -8.95
N PHE A 369 20.37 19.55 -9.96
CA PHE A 369 21.36 19.25 -10.99
C PHE A 369 20.74 19.04 -12.37
N SER A 370 21.58 19.19 -13.41
CA SER A 370 21.27 18.94 -14.81
C SER A 370 22.50 18.36 -15.50
N THR A 371 22.38 17.20 -16.15
CA THR A 371 23.48 16.59 -16.94
C THR A 371 23.98 17.51 -18.05
N ALA A 372 23.13 18.41 -18.57
CA ALA A 372 23.53 19.40 -19.56
C ALA A 372 24.61 20.38 -19.03
N ASN A 373 24.67 20.64 -17.72
CA ASN A 373 25.68 21.51 -17.10
C ASN A 373 27.11 20.94 -17.22
N ILE A 374 27.25 19.62 -17.35
CA ILE A 374 28.52 18.92 -17.58
C ILE A 374 28.69 18.44 -19.03
N GLY A 375 27.81 18.87 -19.94
CA GLY A 375 27.83 18.49 -21.36
C GLY A 375 27.34 17.07 -21.66
N VAL A 376 26.67 16.41 -20.71
CA VAL A 376 26.13 15.05 -20.82
C VAL A 376 24.65 15.12 -21.27
N PRO A 377 24.16 14.19 -22.12
CA PRO A 377 22.74 14.17 -22.53
C PRO A 377 21.74 14.04 -21.37
N VAL A 378 20.58 14.69 -21.50
CA VAL A 378 19.48 14.65 -20.51
C VAL A 378 18.91 13.24 -20.26
N ARG A 379 19.03 12.33 -21.23
CA ARG A 379 18.62 10.93 -21.09
C ARG A 379 19.68 10.03 -20.45
N SER A 380 20.90 10.49 -20.18
CA SER A 380 21.96 9.62 -19.63
C SER A 380 21.58 9.01 -18.27
N TRP A 381 20.87 9.76 -17.44
CA TRP A 381 20.36 9.32 -16.13
C TRP A 381 18.91 8.81 -16.17
N ALA A 382 18.40 8.44 -17.36
CA ALA A 382 17.11 7.77 -17.46
C ALA A 382 17.15 6.38 -16.80
N MET A 383 16.21 6.10 -15.90
CA MET A 383 16.09 4.80 -15.23
C MET A 383 17.37 4.34 -14.49
N SER A 384 18.18 5.28 -14.00
CA SER A 384 19.39 5.06 -13.19
C SER A 384 19.07 4.56 -11.78
N ALA A 385 20.05 3.99 -11.07
CA ALA A 385 19.94 3.84 -9.62
C ALA A 385 20.26 5.16 -8.91
N ILE A 386 19.70 5.36 -7.71
CA ILE A 386 20.12 6.37 -6.75
C ILE A 386 20.23 5.72 -5.36
N SER A 387 21.26 6.11 -4.59
CA SER A 387 21.52 5.59 -3.26
C SER A 387 20.45 6.03 -2.24
N PRO A 388 20.30 5.32 -1.10
CA PRO A 388 19.26 5.62 -0.11
C PRO A 388 19.29 7.02 0.47
N ASP A 389 20.50 7.58 0.64
CA ASP A 389 20.79 8.94 1.12
C ASP A 389 20.72 10.01 0.00
N GLY A 390 20.37 9.58 -1.22
CA GLY A 390 20.27 10.44 -2.39
C GLY A 390 21.59 11.01 -2.92
N THR A 391 22.77 10.61 -2.41
CA THR A 391 24.03 11.27 -2.79
C THR A 391 24.79 10.66 -3.96
N VAL A 392 24.47 9.41 -4.35
CA VAL A 392 25.15 8.68 -5.42
C VAL A 392 24.17 8.18 -6.48
N VAL A 393 24.53 8.34 -7.75
CA VAL A 393 23.81 7.82 -8.93
C VAL A 393 24.64 6.76 -9.63
N ILE A 394 23.99 5.75 -10.22
CA ILE A 394 24.60 4.79 -11.15
C ILE A 394 23.79 4.78 -12.45
N GLU A 395 24.42 5.10 -13.58
CA GLU A 395 23.77 5.01 -14.90
C GLU A 395 23.36 3.58 -15.24
N ASN A 396 22.24 3.44 -15.94
CA ASN A 396 21.72 2.14 -16.37
C ASN A 396 22.39 1.72 -17.69
N GLY A 397 22.96 0.52 -17.72
CA GLY A 397 23.66 -0.07 -18.86
C GLY A 397 22.77 -0.63 -19.98
N GLU A 398 21.46 -0.78 -19.76
CA GLU A 398 20.58 -1.46 -20.71
C GLU A 398 20.17 -0.57 -21.89
N THR A 399 21.04 -0.54 -22.91
CA THR A 399 20.87 0.26 -24.14
C THR A 399 19.64 -0.10 -24.98
N ASN A 400 18.97 -1.23 -24.74
CA ASN A 400 17.73 -1.60 -25.44
C ASN A 400 16.47 -0.95 -24.82
N LEU A 401 16.57 -0.24 -23.69
CA LEU A 401 15.44 0.42 -23.05
C LEU A 401 14.84 1.56 -23.91
N PRO A 402 13.51 1.76 -23.90
CA PRO A 402 12.86 2.87 -24.61
C PRO A 402 13.36 4.24 -24.13
N GLY A 403 14.00 4.97 -25.04
CA GLY A 403 14.63 6.25 -24.73
C GLY A 403 15.94 6.06 -23.95
N PRO A 404 16.97 5.47 -24.59
CA PRO A 404 17.99 4.71 -23.90
C PRO A 404 18.85 5.52 -22.92
N PRO A 405 19.30 4.88 -21.83
CA PRO A 405 20.17 5.48 -20.82
C PRO A 405 21.60 5.71 -21.33
N GLY A 406 22.43 6.38 -20.52
CA GLY A 406 23.79 6.76 -20.88
C GLY A 406 24.80 5.60 -20.87
N GLY A 407 24.51 4.55 -20.11
CA GLY A 407 25.28 3.30 -20.09
C GLY A 407 26.75 3.43 -19.70
N GLN A 408 27.14 4.52 -19.03
CA GLN A 408 28.53 4.68 -18.59
C GLN A 408 28.83 3.78 -17.37
N PRO A 409 30.08 3.32 -17.19
CA PRO A 409 30.50 2.58 -16.00
C PRO A 409 30.84 3.49 -14.81
N GLY A 410 30.70 2.98 -13.59
CA GLY A 410 31.08 3.66 -12.34
C GLY A 410 29.91 4.25 -11.53
N MET A 411 30.20 5.28 -10.74
CA MET A 411 29.22 6.03 -9.94
C MET A 411 29.39 7.54 -10.14
N TRP A 412 28.34 8.33 -9.86
CA TRP A 412 28.34 9.79 -9.95
C TRP A 412 27.80 10.42 -8.68
N ASP A 413 28.31 11.59 -8.30
CA ASP A 413 27.72 12.42 -7.26
C ASP A 413 26.41 13.06 -7.77
N ALA A 414 25.30 12.79 -7.09
CA ALA A 414 23.94 13.17 -7.53
C ALA A 414 23.70 14.69 -7.60
N THR A 415 24.54 15.49 -6.93
CA THR A 415 24.41 16.95 -6.82
C THR A 415 25.27 17.69 -7.85
N THR A 416 26.42 17.13 -8.22
CA THR A 416 27.41 17.79 -9.10
C THR A 416 27.57 17.11 -10.46
N GLY A 417 27.10 15.86 -10.61
CA GLY A 417 27.35 15.04 -11.79
C GLY A 417 28.81 14.63 -11.98
N ALA A 418 29.68 14.88 -11.00
CA ALA A 418 31.07 14.43 -11.05
C ALA A 418 31.14 12.91 -10.94
N LYS A 419 31.84 12.24 -11.87
CA LYS A 419 32.15 10.82 -11.74
C LYS A 419 33.03 10.61 -10.51
N LEU A 420 32.61 9.68 -9.65
CA LEU A 420 33.37 9.22 -8.49
C LEU A 420 34.45 8.25 -8.95
N MET A 421 35.61 8.29 -8.30
CA MET A 421 36.80 7.51 -8.66
C MET A 421 37.31 6.72 -7.45
N GLY A 422 37.78 5.50 -7.68
CA GLY A 422 38.13 4.56 -6.60
C GLY A 422 36.92 3.88 -5.96
N THR A 423 35.78 3.87 -6.66
CA THR A 423 34.50 3.27 -6.22
C THR A 423 34.55 1.75 -6.14
N GLY A 424 35.44 1.11 -6.90
CA GLY A 424 35.51 -0.34 -7.05
C GLY A 424 34.70 -0.88 -8.24
N ILE A 425 33.78 -0.07 -8.79
CA ILE A 425 33.01 -0.36 -10.01
C ILE A 425 33.29 0.63 -11.16
N ASP A 426 34.39 1.38 -11.08
CA ASP A 426 34.76 2.48 -11.98
C ASP A 426 34.68 2.13 -13.48
N ASP A 427 34.99 0.89 -13.85
CA ASP A 427 34.99 0.36 -15.23
C ASP A 427 33.86 -0.65 -15.50
N LEU A 428 32.95 -0.87 -14.53
CA LEU A 428 31.85 -1.84 -14.61
C LEU A 428 30.53 -1.17 -15.00
N VAL A 429 29.85 -1.71 -16.01
CA VAL A 429 28.51 -1.30 -16.46
C VAL A 429 27.46 -2.21 -15.81
N LEU A 430 26.46 -1.63 -15.15
CA LEU A 430 25.38 -2.35 -14.50
C LEU A 430 24.06 -2.16 -15.29
N ASN A 431 23.39 -3.22 -15.73
CA ASN A 431 22.06 -3.10 -16.33
C ASN A 431 21.02 -3.05 -15.21
N MET A 432 20.13 -2.05 -15.27
CA MET A 432 19.02 -1.84 -14.33
C MET A 432 19.43 -1.96 -12.84
N PRO A 433 20.44 -1.21 -12.36
CA PRO A 433 20.88 -1.28 -10.97
C PRO A 433 19.82 -0.75 -10.00
N ALA A 434 19.85 -1.25 -8.76
CA ALA A 434 19.06 -0.75 -7.63
C ALA A 434 19.83 -0.93 -6.31
N PHE A 435 19.74 0.05 -5.40
CA PHE A 435 20.26 -0.07 -4.04
C PHE A 435 19.21 -0.68 -3.10
N SER A 436 19.63 -1.34 -2.03
CA SER A 436 18.77 -1.62 -0.86
C SER A 436 18.60 -0.37 0.00
N SER A 437 17.44 -0.18 0.64
CA SER A 437 17.15 1.03 1.44
C SER A 437 18.06 1.19 2.67
N ASP A 438 18.61 0.09 3.19
CA ASP A 438 19.61 0.09 4.26
C ASP A 438 21.01 0.59 3.85
N GLY A 439 21.26 0.83 2.56
CA GLY A 439 22.54 1.29 2.03
C GLY A 439 23.66 0.26 2.05
N ARG A 440 23.36 -1.04 2.15
CA ARG A 440 24.37 -2.12 2.24
C ARG A 440 24.54 -2.95 0.96
N LYS A 441 23.61 -2.90 0.00
CA LYS A 441 23.64 -3.70 -1.24
C LYS A 441 23.36 -2.87 -2.49
N ILE A 442 23.90 -3.32 -3.62
CA ILE A 442 23.43 -2.98 -4.97
C ILE A 442 23.08 -4.29 -5.69
N ALA A 443 21.83 -4.45 -6.12
CA ALA A 443 21.46 -5.49 -7.07
C ALA A 443 21.51 -4.94 -8.50
N TYR A 444 21.88 -5.78 -9.46
CA TYR A 444 21.94 -5.41 -10.87
C TYR A 444 21.90 -6.63 -11.79
N VAL A 445 21.69 -6.39 -13.08
CA VAL A 445 21.84 -7.40 -14.14
C VAL A 445 23.21 -7.19 -14.80
N ASP A 446 24.01 -8.24 -14.90
CA ASP A 446 25.35 -8.13 -15.50
C ASP A 446 25.27 -7.86 -17.01
N HIS A 447 25.96 -6.81 -17.47
CA HIS A 447 25.88 -6.34 -18.86
C HIS A 447 26.38 -7.35 -19.90
N THR A 448 27.20 -8.34 -19.51
CA THR A 448 27.78 -9.33 -20.43
C THR A 448 27.07 -10.68 -20.39
N THR A 449 26.71 -11.16 -19.20
CA THR A 449 26.13 -12.50 -18.97
C THR A 449 24.62 -12.48 -18.80
N LEU A 450 24.01 -11.31 -18.57
CA LEU A 450 22.59 -11.13 -18.25
C LEU A 450 22.13 -11.87 -16.98
N SER A 451 23.07 -12.22 -16.10
CA SER A 451 22.80 -12.82 -14.78
C SER A 451 22.33 -11.77 -13.78
N LEU A 452 21.50 -12.17 -12.81
CA LEU A 452 21.24 -11.36 -11.62
C LEU A 452 22.46 -11.41 -10.69
N MET A 453 22.90 -10.25 -10.25
CA MET A 453 24.08 -10.04 -9.42
C MET A 453 23.75 -9.15 -8.21
N ALA A 454 24.55 -9.28 -7.16
CA ALA A 454 24.62 -8.34 -6.05
C ALA A 454 26.07 -7.91 -5.78
N LEU A 455 26.23 -6.70 -5.26
CA LEU A 455 27.46 -6.14 -4.67
C LEU A 455 27.17 -5.75 -3.21
N ASP A 456 28.20 -5.80 -2.37
CA ASP A 456 28.22 -5.01 -1.14
C ASP A 456 28.40 -3.54 -1.49
N TYR A 457 27.71 -2.64 -0.79
CA TYR A 457 27.87 -1.19 -0.88
C TYR A 457 28.25 -0.60 0.49
N ASP A 458 29.21 0.32 0.49
CA ASP A 458 29.61 1.13 1.64
C ASP A 458 29.22 2.59 1.35
N ALA A 459 28.10 3.02 1.95
CA ALA A 459 27.58 4.38 1.79
C ALA A 459 28.49 5.47 2.39
N VAL A 460 29.37 5.13 3.36
CA VAL A 460 30.28 6.09 3.99
C VAL A 460 31.47 6.40 3.09
N ASN A 461 32.04 5.36 2.45
CA ASN A 461 33.15 5.50 1.52
C ASN A 461 32.70 5.71 0.05
N ARG A 462 31.41 5.52 -0.26
CA ARG A 462 30.82 5.50 -1.61
C ARG A 462 31.52 4.48 -2.53
N THR A 463 31.73 3.28 -2.01
CA THR A 463 32.39 2.17 -2.72
C THR A 463 31.50 0.94 -2.80
N ALA A 464 31.67 0.13 -3.85
CA ALA A 464 31.01 -1.15 -4.02
C ALA A 464 32.00 -2.27 -4.39
N GLY A 465 31.69 -3.50 -4.00
CA GLY A 465 32.58 -4.64 -4.23
C GLY A 465 31.93 -5.98 -3.93
N ASN A 466 32.75 -7.03 -3.81
CA ASN A 466 32.33 -8.40 -3.52
C ASN A 466 31.17 -8.92 -4.41
N PRO A 467 31.32 -8.93 -5.75
CA PRO A 467 30.25 -9.34 -6.65
C PRO A 467 29.85 -10.81 -6.45
N VAL A 468 28.57 -11.04 -6.17
CA VAL A 468 27.95 -12.37 -6.05
C VAL A 468 26.94 -12.54 -7.18
N LYS A 469 27.02 -13.64 -7.94
CA LYS A 469 25.96 -14.01 -8.89
C LYS A 469 24.85 -14.73 -8.14
N LEU A 470 23.64 -14.17 -8.18
CA LEU A 470 22.46 -14.75 -7.53
C LEU A 470 21.79 -15.78 -8.43
N VAL A 471 21.53 -15.43 -9.70
CA VAL A 471 20.71 -16.23 -10.61
C VAL A 471 21.19 -16.07 -12.06
N ASP A 472 21.23 -17.16 -12.83
CA ASP A 472 21.53 -17.14 -14.27
C ASP A 472 20.31 -16.69 -15.11
N PRO A 473 20.53 -16.15 -16.34
CA PRO A 473 19.44 -15.96 -17.30
C PRO A 473 18.72 -17.29 -17.58
N GLY A 474 17.41 -17.21 -17.76
CA GLY A 474 16.54 -18.40 -17.85
C GLY A 474 16.77 -19.21 -19.11
N ALA A 475 16.74 -20.54 -18.98
CA ALA A 475 16.86 -21.46 -20.11
C ALA A 475 15.59 -21.53 -20.98
N ASP A 476 14.43 -21.14 -20.45
CA ASP A 476 13.17 -20.99 -21.19
C ASP A 476 13.17 -19.63 -21.93
N PRO A 477 13.06 -19.60 -23.29
CA PRO A 477 12.97 -18.35 -24.05
C PRO A 477 11.82 -17.42 -23.65
N ALA A 478 10.77 -17.92 -22.97
CA ALA A 478 9.67 -17.10 -22.48
C ALA A 478 10.01 -16.33 -21.18
N LEU A 479 11.04 -16.76 -20.43
CA LEU A 479 11.43 -16.25 -19.11
C LEU A 479 12.96 -16.03 -18.99
N ASN A 480 13.64 -15.84 -20.14
CA ASN A 480 15.09 -15.88 -20.21
C ASN A 480 15.79 -14.63 -19.64
N GLY A 481 15.20 -13.45 -19.79
CA GLY A 481 15.78 -12.22 -19.23
C GLY A 481 15.32 -11.94 -17.79
N ILE A 482 16.14 -11.17 -17.09
CA ILE A 482 15.96 -10.71 -15.71
C ILE A 482 15.91 -9.18 -15.78
N ILE A 483 14.84 -8.55 -15.28
CA ILE A 483 14.53 -7.14 -15.57
C ILE A 483 14.07 -6.39 -14.31
N PHE A 484 14.58 -5.16 -14.15
CA PHE A 484 14.31 -4.23 -13.03
C PHE A 484 14.30 -4.91 -11.65
N PRO A 485 15.48 -5.31 -11.13
CA PRO A 485 15.61 -5.75 -9.75
C PRO A 485 15.38 -4.62 -8.74
N SER A 486 14.87 -4.98 -7.56
CA SER A 486 14.75 -4.15 -6.36
C SER A 486 15.04 -5.01 -5.13
N VAL A 487 15.71 -4.47 -4.12
CA VAL A 487 16.21 -5.24 -2.96
C VAL A 487 15.31 -5.02 -1.74
N THR A 488 15.09 -6.07 -0.94
CA THR A 488 14.34 -5.95 0.32
C THR A 488 15.00 -4.96 1.30
N PRO A 489 14.22 -4.35 2.21
CA PRO A 489 14.74 -3.42 3.22
C PRO A 489 15.88 -3.93 4.10
N ASP A 490 15.95 -5.25 4.31
CA ASP A 490 16.97 -5.92 5.11
C ASP A 490 18.22 -6.33 4.30
N GLY A 491 18.23 -6.10 2.99
CA GLY A 491 19.33 -6.43 2.09
C GLY A 491 19.49 -7.93 1.78
N ARG A 492 18.46 -8.76 2.03
CA ARG A 492 18.54 -10.24 1.96
C ARG A 492 17.93 -10.89 0.72
N TYR A 493 16.99 -10.23 0.03
CA TYR A 493 16.35 -10.75 -1.18
C TYR A 493 16.23 -9.68 -2.28
N VAL A 494 16.10 -10.12 -3.52
CA VAL A 494 15.87 -9.26 -4.69
C VAL A 494 14.59 -9.69 -5.39
N ILE A 495 13.61 -8.80 -5.47
CA ILE A 495 12.46 -8.96 -6.38
C ILE A 495 12.82 -8.43 -7.75
N TYR A 496 12.37 -9.09 -8.80
CA TYR A 496 12.54 -8.67 -10.19
C TYR A 496 11.42 -9.30 -11.02
N HIS A 497 11.42 -9.07 -12.33
CA HIS A 497 10.55 -9.81 -13.23
C HIS A 497 11.32 -10.51 -14.35
N ARG A 498 10.77 -11.64 -14.81
CA ARG A 498 11.24 -12.39 -15.98
C ARG A 498 10.26 -12.28 -17.14
N GLY A 499 10.80 -12.39 -18.35
CA GLY A 499 10.05 -12.48 -19.60
C GLY A 499 10.96 -12.76 -20.79
N ALA A 500 10.43 -12.63 -22.02
CA ALA A 500 11.16 -12.95 -23.25
C ALA A 500 12.06 -11.79 -23.72
N TYR A 501 13.37 -11.88 -23.48
CA TYR A 501 14.36 -10.84 -23.79
C TYR A 501 14.54 -10.64 -25.30
N PRO A 502 14.64 -9.39 -25.80
CA PRO A 502 14.60 -8.11 -25.07
C PRO A 502 13.20 -7.50 -24.94
N ALA A 503 12.13 -8.18 -25.37
CA ALA A 503 10.82 -7.56 -25.59
C ALA A 503 10.20 -6.97 -24.31
N MET A 504 10.28 -7.67 -23.19
CA MET A 504 9.70 -7.24 -21.91
C MET A 504 10.44 -6.08 -21.20
N LEU A 505 11.57 -5.60 -21.75
CA LEU A 505 12.14 -4.30 -21.36
C LEU A 505 11.16 -3.14 -21.57
N ASP A 506 10.15 -3.34 -22.44
CA ASP A 506 9.01 -2.46 -22.60
C ASP A 506 7.73 -3.23 -22.25
N THR A 507 6.98 -2.72 -21.25
CA THR A 507 5.72 -3.31 -20.78
C THR A 507 4.66 -3.51 -21.88
N ARG A 508 4.81 -2.90 -23.07
CA ARG A 508 3.91 -3.08 -24.22
C ARG A 508 4.15 -4.38 -24.98
N ASN A 509 5.38 -4.89 -24.99
CA ASN A 509 5.91 -5.75 -26.06
C ASN A 509 6.07 -7.24 -25.71
N GLY A 510 5.99 -7.61 -24.42
CA GLY A 510 6.03 -9.01 -23.97
C GLY A 510 5.44 -9.16 -22.57
N THR A 511 4.93 -10.35 -22.25
CA THR A 511 4.45 -10.74 -20.92
C THR A 511 5.59 -10.87 -19.92
N SER A 512 5.28 -10.65 -18.63
CA SER A 512 6.23 -10.74 -17.51
C SER A 512 5.59 -11.26 -16.22
N ASP A 513 6.40 -11.94 -15.41
CA ASP A 513 6.06 -12.42 -14.08
C ASP A 513 7.14 -12.06 -13.05
N MET A 514 6.73 -11.81 -11.81
CA MET A 514 7.60 -11.50 -10.68
C MET A 514 8.24 -12.74 -10.05
N PHE A 515 9.52 -12.62 -9.69
CA PHE A 515 10.33 -13.63 -9.02
C PHE A 515 11.15 -12.98 -7.90
N LEU A 516 11.52 -13.76 -6.90
CA LEU A 516 12.33 -13.37 -5.75
C LEU A 516 13.58 -14.25 -5.69
N ALA A 517 14.77 -13.66 -5.59
CA ALA A 517 16.03 -14.37 -5.40
C ALA A 517 16.64 -14.07 -4.02
N SER A 518 17.31 -15.04 -3.41
CA SER A 518 18.08 -14.80 -2.17
C SER A 518 19.47 -14.23 -2.47
N ILE A 519 19.90 -13.27 -1.64
CA ILE A 519 21.29 -12.79 -1.57
C ILE A 519 22.12 -13.68 -0.64
N ASP A 520 21.51 -14.16 0.46
CA ASP A 520 22.14 -15.05 1.45
C ASP A 520 22.37 -16.47 0.89
N GLU A 521 21.45 -16.96 0.05
CA GLU A 521 21.50 -18.28 -0.58
C GLU A 521 21.48 -18.20 -2.12
N PRO A 522 22.60 -17.81 -2.78
CA PRO A 522 22.68 -17.72 -4.23
C PRO A 522 22.29 -19.02 -4.94
N GLY A 523 21.46 -18.90 -5.98
CA GLY A 523 20.82 -20.01 -6.68
C GLY A 523 19.42 -20.36 -6.16
N VAL A 524 18.99 -19.81 -5.01
CA VAL A 524 17.59 -19.90 -4.56
C VAL A 524 16.77 -18.81 -5.24
N GLU A 525 15.82 -19.25 -6.07
CA GLU A 525 14.84 -18.42 -6.77
C GLU A 525 13.43 -18.96 -6.51
N ILE A 526 12.48 -18.05 -6.25
CA ILE A 526 11.08 -18.34 -5.97
C ILE A 526 10.20 -17.55 -6.94
N ARG A 527 9.24 -18.21 -7.59
CA ARG A 527 8.21 -17.53 -8.41
C ARG A 527 7.07 -17.08 -7.52
N LEU A 528 6.69 -15.81 -7.62
CA LEU A 528 5.65 -15.20 -6.79
C LEU A 528 4.25 -15.47 -7.38
N ARG A 529 3.82 -16.73 -7.38
CA ARG A 529 2.61 -17.23 -8.06
C ARG A 529 1.35 -16.46 -7.65
N ALA A 530 1.15 -16.26 -6.36
CA ALA A 530 -0.02 -15.58 -5.81
C ALA A 530 -0.04 -14.09 -6.17
N GLY A 531 1.07 -13.37 -5.99
CA GLY A 531 1.21 -11.98 -6.43
C GLY A 531 1.05 -11.80 -7.95
N ASN A 532 1.54 -12.76 -8.74
CA ASN A 532 1.37 -12.81 -10.19
C ASN A 532 -0.07 -13.13 -10.63
N GLY A 533 -0.83 -13.83 -9.80
CA GLY A 533 -2.15 -14.38 -10.14
C GLY A 533 -2.10 -15.63 -11.02
N ASP A 534 -1.01 -16.42 -10.96
CA ASP A 534 -0.81 -17.62 -11.79
C ASP A 534 -2.03 -18.55 -11.75
N ASP A 535 -2.41 -18.94 -10.54
CA ASP A 535 -3.48 -19.92 -10.29
C ASP A 535 -4.84 -19.24 -10.05
N TYR A 536 -4.90 -17.90 -9.98
CA TYR A 536 -6.13 -17.17 -9.68
C TYR A 536 -7.14 -17.26 -10.84
N PRO A 537 -8.45 -17.49 -10.57
CA PRO A 537 -9.49 -17.58 -11.59
C PRO A 537 -9.98 -16.20 -12.04
N PHE A 538 -9.10 -15.39 -12.65
CA PHE A 538 -9.48 -14.07 -13.18
C PHE A 538 -10.73 -14.12 -14.05
N TYR A 539 -11.68 -13.21 -13.85
CA TYR A 539 -12.89 -13.11 -14.69
C TYR A 539 -12.57 -12.86 -16.17
N ALA A 540 -11.47 -12.16 -16.48
CA ALA A 540 -10.95 -11.98 -17.84
C ALA A 540 -10.16 -13.18 -18.38
N GLY A 541 -10.02 -14.27 -17.60
CA GLY A 541 -9.24 -15.45 -17.92
C GLY A 541 -7.75 -15.16 -18.11
N ASP A 542 -7.10 -15.90 -19.02
CA ASP A 542 -5.68 -15.75 -19.35
C ASP A 542 -5.28 -14.34 -19.84
N ARG A 543 -6.25 -13.46 -20.16
CA ARG A 543 -5.95 -12.07 -20.54
C ARG A 543 -5.25 -11.31 -19.43
N ASP A 544 -5.47 -11.64 -18.17
CA ASP A 544 -4.93 -10.92 -17.01
C ASP A 544 -3.70 -11.57 -16.37
N ARG A 545 -3.33 -12.76 -16.83
CA ARG A 545 -2.11 -13.46 -16.39
C ARG A 545 -0.86 -12.86 -17.07
N HIS A 546 0.27 -12.94 -16.38
CA HIS A 546 1.60 -12.62 -16.93
C HIS A 546 1.78 -11.17 -17.42
N TRP A 547 1.15 -10.22 -16.73
CA TRP A 547 1.32 -8.79 -16.97
C TRP A 547 1.91 -8.08 -15.75
N ASN A 548 3.04 -8.53 -15.20
CA ASN A 548 3.58 -8.04 -13.94
C ASN A 548 5.03 -7.54 -14.12
N TYR A 549 5.27 -6.23 -13.94
CA TYR A 549 6.52 -5.55 -14.32
C TYR A 549 7.00 -4.56 -13.26
N GLU A 550 8.29 -4.18 -13.35
CA GLU A 550 8.89 -3.07 -12.59
C GLU A 550 8.59 -3.10 -11.07
N PRO A 551 8.80 -4.23 -10.37
CA PRO A 551 8.56 -4.30 -8.94
C PRO A 551 9.60 -3.49 -8.15
N THR A 552 9.14 -2.66 -7.21
CA THR A 552 9.99 -1.91 -6.29
C THR A 552 9.50 -2.08 -4.85
N PHE A 553 10.38 -2.49 -3.94
CA PHE A 553 10.04 -2.60 -2.52
C PHE A 553 9.79 -1.23 -1.87
N ALA A 554 8.88 -1.21 -0.90
CA ALA A 554 8.82 -0.19 0.14
C ALA A 554 10.15 -0.15 0.91
N PRO A 555 10.58 1.00 1.45
CA PRO A 555 11.91 1.14 2.07
C PRO A 555 12.00 0.47 3.45
N ARG A 556 10.88 0.01 4.01
CA ARG A 556 10.74 -0.72 5.29
C ARG A 556 9.69 -1.82 5.16
N SER A 557 9.90 -2.91 5.88
CA SER A 557 8.85 -3.92 6.11
C SER A 557 7.76 -3.33 7.04
N SER A 558 6.57 -3.93 7.04
CA SER A 558 5.49 -3.54 7.96
C SER A 558 4.54 -4.71 8.22
N GLY A 559 4.21 -4.97 9.48
CA GLY A 559 3.21 -5.96 9.88
C GLY A 559 3.53 -7.42 9.58
N GLY A 560 4.82 -7.77 9.41
CA GLY A 560 5.27 -9.13 9.06
C GLY A 560 5.58 -9.33 7.57
N TYR A 561 5.41 -8.28 6.75
CA TYR A 561 5.57 -8.33 5.29
C TYR A 561 6.57 -7.30 4.77
N HIS A 562 7.41 -7.72 3.83
CA HIS A 562 7.96 -6.81 2.83
C HIS A 562 6.85 -6.43 1.84
N TRP A 563 6.73 -5.15 1.52
CA TRP A 563 5.72 -4.65 0.59
C TRP A 563 6.38 -4.20 -0.71
N ALA A 564 5.82 -4.54 -1.87
CA ALA A 564 6.32 -4.04 -3.15
C ALA A 564 5.19 -3.46 -4.01
N VAL A 565 5.48 -2.33 -4.67
CA VAL A 565 4.63 -1.76 -5.73
C VAL A 565 5.13 -2.23 -7.10
N PHE A 566 4.23 -2.57 -8.01
CA PHE A 566 4.57 -3.02 -9.35
C PHE A 566 3.58 -2.51 -10.41
N THR A 567 4.02 -2.45 -11.66
CA THR A 567 3.17 -2.14 -12.83
C THR A 567 2.42 -3.41 -13.23
N SER A 568 1.10 -3.33 -13.44
CA SER A 568 0.34 -4.42 -14.07
C SER A 568 -0.61 -3.97 -15.18
N ARG A 569 -0.98 -4.90 -16.07
CA ARG A 569 -1.98 -4.73 -17.14
C ARG A 569 -3.16 -5.72 -17.03
N ARG A 570 -3.41 -6.26 -15.83
CA ARG A 570 -4.66 -6.95 -15.45
C ARG A 570 -5.86 -5.97 -15.37
N THR A 571 -7.11 -6.42 -15.33
CA THR A 571 -8.23 -5.51 -15.00
C THR A 571 -8.12 -4.97 -13.58
N PHE A 572 -8.79 -3.84 -13.34
CA PHE A 572 -9.28 -3.50 -12.01
C PHE A 572 -10.78 -3.84 -11.95
N GLY A 573 -11.08 -5.11 -11.62
CA GLY A 573 -12.43 -5.66 -11.53
C GLY A 573 -13.32 -5.33 -12.74
N ASN A 574 -14.55 -4.88 -12.48
CA ASN A 574 -15.48 -4.35 -13.49
C ASN A 574 -15.38 -2.82 -13.67
N LYS A 575 -14.27 -2.20 -13.22
CA LYS A 575 -14.05 -0.74 -13.23
C LYS A 575 -13.04 -0.28 -14.28
N LEU A 576 -12.02 -1.08 -14.56
CA LEU A 576 -11.08 -0.86 -15.67
C LEU A 576 -10.91 -2.13 -16.48
N GLU A 577 -11.76 -2.28 -17.50
CA GLU A 577 -11.79 -3.39 -18.46
C GLU A 577 -11.31 -2.93 -19.84
N GLY A 578 -10.74 -3.84 -20.64
CA GLY A 578 -10.30 -3.54 -22.01
C GLY A 578 -9.19 -4.46 -22.51
N ASN A 579 -8.38 -3.95 -23.44
CA ASN A 579 -7.10 -4.55 -23.81
C ASN A 579 -5.99 -4.15 -22.81
N LYS A 580 -4.90 -4.94 -22.73
CA LYS A 580 -3.70 -4.67 -21.90
C LYS A 580 -3.16 -3.23 -22.02
N ASP A 581 -3.37 -2.61 -23.18
CA ASP A 581 -2.87 -1.28 -23.52
C ASP A 581 -3.73 -0.15 -22.93
N GLN A 582 -4.92 -0.47 -22.40
CA GLN A 582 -5.88 0.48 -21.83
C GLN A 582 -5.98 0.41 -20.30
N VAL A 583 -5.53 -0.69 -19.69
CA VAL A 583 -5.80 -1.01 -18.27
C VAL A 583 -4.55 -0.95 -17.37
N LYS A 584 -3.44 -0.37 -17.86
CA LYS A 584 -2.15 -0.34 -17.15
C LYS A 584 -2.25 0.50 -15.86
N GLN A 585 -1.94 -0.10 -14.71
CA GLN A 585 -2.11 0.47 -13.36
C GLN A 585 -1.00 -0.01 -12.40
N LEU A 586 -0.88 0.65 -11.26
CA LEU A 586 -0.04 0.20 -10.14
C LEU A 586 -0.80 -0.71 -9.18
N TRP A 587 -0.11 -1.74 -8.70
CA TRP A 587 -0.59 -2.74 -7.76
C TRP A 587 0.43 -2.93 -6.64
N VAL A 588 -0.01 -3.40 -5.48
CA VAL A 588 0.81 -3.66 -4.30
C VAL A 588 0.68 -5.13 -3.90
N VAL A 589 1.83 -5.78 -3.67
CA VAL A 589 1.95 -7.16 -3.22
C VAL A 589 2.57 -7.21 -1.82
N ALA A 590 2.01 -8.05 -0.95
CA ALA A 590 2.62 -8.44 0.32
C ALA A 590 3.51 -9.67 0.08
N ILE A 591 4.68 -9.69 0.72
CA ILE A 591 5.64 -10.79 0.69
C ILE A 591 6.09 -11.05 2.12
N ASP A 592 5.95 -12.27 2.63
CA ASP A 592 6.36 -12.63 4.00
C ASP A 592 7.83 -12.25 4.26
N GLU A 593 8.13 -11.65 5.42
CA GLU A 593 9.51 -11.26 5.81
C GLU A 593 10.47 -12.46 5.99
N ASN A 594 9.94 -13.69 6.07
CA ASN A 594 10.72 -14.91 6.32
C ASN A 594 10.42 -15.99 5.26
N PRO A 595 10.68 -15.72 3.96
CA PRO A 595 10.32 -16.63 2.87
C PRO A 595 11.09 -17.95 2.99
N GLN A 596 10.42 -19.08 2.76
CA GLN A 596 11.01 -20.41 2.85
C GLN A 596 11.38 -20.94 1.45
N PRO A 597 12.58 -21.53 1.23
CA PRO A 597 12.99 -22.01 -0.08
C PRO A 597 11.97 -22.97 -0.72
N GLY A 598 11.46 -22.59 -1.90
CA GLY A 598 10.48 -23.39 -2.66
C GLY A 598 9.01 -23.23 -2.22
N VAL A 599 8.72 -22.42 -1.20
CA VAL A 599 7.37 -21.94 -0.85
C VAL A 599 7.19 -20.55 -1.48
N ASP A 600 6.00 -20.24 -2.00
CA ASP A 600 5.68 -18.87 -2.44
C ASP A 600 5.35 -17.99 -1.22
N PRO A 601 6.12 -16.93 -0.94
CA PRO A 601 5.86 -16.00 0.17
C PRO A 601 4.93 -14.85 -0.21
N SER A 602 4.51 -14.75 -1.48
CA SER A 602 3.64 -13.66 -1.93
C SER A 602 2.17 -13.93 -1.66
N HIS A 603 1.39 -12.85 -1.55
CA HIS A 603 -0.06 -12.89 -1.42
C HIS A 603 -0.73 -12.18 -2.61
N PRO A 604 -1.99 -12.48 -2.95
CA PRO A 604 -2.70 -11.84 -4.05
C PRO A 604 -2.76 -10.31 -3.90
N ALA A 605 -2.30 -9.61 -4.94
CA ALA A 605 -2.04 -8.17 -4.92
C ALA A 605 -3.31 -7.30 -5.00
N PHE A 606 -3.32 -6.17 -4.29
CA PHE A 606 -4.39 -5.15 -4.37
C PHE A 606 -4.00 -3.98 -5.27
N TRP A 607 -5.00 -3.25 -5.80
CA TRP A 607 -4.79 -2.06 -6.62
C TRP A 607 -4.39 -0.86 -5.74
N LEU A 608 -3.32 -0.14 -6.09
CA LEU A 608 -2.84 0.99 -5.29
C LEU A 608 -3.89 2.11 -5.29
N HIS A 609 -4.52 2.36 -4.15
CA HIS A 609 -5.68 3.25 -4.06
C HIS A 609 -5.35 4.70 -4.45
N GLY A 610 -6.33 5.40 -5.02
CA GLY A 610 -6.33 6.84 -5.26
C GLY A 610 -5.71 7.27 -6.59
N GLN A 611 -4.87 6.43 -7.23
CA GLN A 611 -4.32 6.72 -8.57
C GLN A 611 -5.43 6.94 -9.61
N ASP A 612 -5.22 7.81 -10.60
CA ASP A 612 -6.17 7.98 -11.71
C ASP A 612 -6.10 6.77 -12.66
N VAL A 613 -7.23 6.10 -12.86
CA VAL A 613 -7.37 4.96 -13.78
C VAL A 613 -7.12 5.33 -15.24
N ASN A 614 -7.28 6.60 -15.61
CA ASN A 614 -7.14 7.10 -16.98
C ASN A 614 -5.67 7.44 -17.36
N THR A 615 -4.76 7.50 -16.38
CA THR A 615 -3.38 7.97 -16.62
C THR A 615 -2.38 6.89 -16.99
N LEU A 616 -2.81 5.62 -17.14
CA LEU A 616 -1.98 4.48 -17.58
C LEU A 616 -0.69 4.36 -16.75
N ASN A 617 -0.85 4.19 -15.43
CA ASN A 617 0.22 4.34 -14.44
C ASN A 617 1.22 3.19 -14.49
N MET A 618 2.50 3.49 -14.30
CA MET A 618 3.57 2.51 -14.23
C MET A 618 4.76 3.01 -13.40
N ARG A 619 5.73 2.11 -13.17
CA ARG A 619 7.04 2.39 -12.61
C ARG A 619 6.96 3.13 -11.27
N GLY A 620 6.39 2.46 -10.27
CA GLY A 620 6.33 2.99 -8.90
C GLY A 620 7.69 2.86 -8.20
N PHE A 621 8.15 3.94 -7.57
CA PHE A 621 9.26 3.97 -6.62
C PHE A 621 8.72 4.34 -5.24
N TRP A 622 8.99 3.51 -4.24
CA TRP A 622 8.47 3.67 -2.90
C TRP A 622 9.58 4.11 -1.95
N VAL A 623 9.39 5.23 -1.27
CA VAL A 623 10.39 5.89 -0.42
C VAL A 623 9.77 6.38 0.88
N HIS A 624 10.58 6.76 1.87
CA HIS A 624 10.09 7.37 3.10
C HIS A 624 9.41 8.71 2.79
N LYS A 625 8.47 9.11 3.65
CA LYS A 625 7.79 10.39 3.52
C LYS A 625 8.72 11.48 4.09
N ASN A 626 8.76 12.65 3.48
CA ASN A 626 9.69 13.72 3.93
C ASN A 626 9.32 14.33 5.30
N ASP A 627 8.19 13.90 5.88
CA ASP A 627 7.75 14.22 7.24
C ASP A 627 7.80 12.99 8.19
N ASP A 628 8.30 11.83 7.74
CA ASP A 628 8.51 10.61 8.54
C ASP A 628 9.74 10.80 9.45
N PRO A 629 9.59 10.90 10.78
CA PRO A 629 10.74 11.09 11.69
C PRO A 629 11.53 9.81 11.94
N GLY A 630 11.18 8.69 11.28
CA GLY A 630 11.64 7.34 11.57
C GLY A 630 10.62 6.53 12.37
N GLY A 631 9.34 6.54 11.97
CA GLY A 631 8.24 5.90 12.71
C GLY A 631 6.93 5.83 11.94
#